data_AF-A0A957PAW7-F1
#
_entry.id   AF-A0A957PAW7-F1
#
_cell.length_a   1.000
_cell.length_b   1.000
_cell.length_c   1.000
_cell.angle_alpha   90.00
_cell.angle_beta   90.00
_cell.angle_gamma   90.00
#
_symmetry.space_group_name_H-M   'P 1'
#
loop_
_entity.id
_entity.type
_entity.pdbx_description
1 polymer ?
#
loop_
_entity_poly.entity_id
_entity_poly.type
_entity_poly.pdbx_seq_one_letter_code
_entity_poly.pdbx_strand_id
1 'polypeptide(L)'
;MLETTTSTIFIPGSNLKGNVTGANWLFLLPKLRMRHVICVGMPLHSTLLSLANFCRHVTVVCTDETQEEQMDLAVDEADLRNVEVLLARPAASTMLPDQPADLLLINGRNSASWLNQHTGLRADLLRLLTADGLVYHEYVGNANPFDGEALSGREMCQFWLTPLSGEMHTAVPQGDRATTAYFRQKQLYSPSVNKQLIKRVGAALGKVAKRQSTPPAAHLAPIHNAPAPTAKRAASGPKRQLRKMARQMVNAFLDTVETAEEHLSRQPVTGPMLRRRGVLQGAGATELAQHPPRYLRQIAHADGVELDGLRWGLSASGEYSSRKLLFFLFDRQAEAILHEPSLHKDAQHGDSRSTEPGDTEHQDTEPRYIVKMVRDSVFNERLENECRSLRLLHAAGVGDAETLPQVVFAGHHDGLALVGESAVAGIPLRSAAHYTAECPYVHAAIDWLTDMAVKTVNPTGHPQEVGGVLRQLFEQFDEIYQLKSEHRTFLANQIARIEQSQAALPLVFQHGDPGTWNMMATPSGRVAILDWEAAETNGMPLWDLFYFLRSYTVGAARAHDSIAGFQQQIFHDTPLRALFSAVTTRYCQQIGLDLSLAESFFYTCWMHRALKEATRLPVKRLGQGHYVNLLATSIENRHAVQTLWTSTDG
;
A
#
# COMPACT_ATOMS: atom_id res chain seq x y z
N MET A 1 16.16 22.95 5.08
CA MET A 1 15.42 22.93 3.80
C MET A 1 15.46 21.51 3.29
N LEU A 2 14.34 20.97 2.77
CA LEU A 2 14.28 19.57 2.31
C LEU A 2 14.88 18.56 3.30
N GLU A 3 14.54 18.69 4.59
CA GLU A 3 15.17 17.91 5.68
C GLU A 3 14.96 16.41 5.50
N THR A 4 13.72 16.00 5.19
CA THR A 4 13.37 14.58 4.97
C THR A 4 14.06 14.02 3.72
N THR A 5 14.15 14.82 2.66
CA THR A 5 14.73 14.45 1.37
C THR A 5 16.25 14.32 1.46
N THR A 6 16.90 15.22 2.20
CA THR A 6 18.36 15.22 2.37
C THR A 6 18.85 14.19 3.39
N SER A 7 18.01 13.79 4.35
CA SER A 7 18.30 12.67 5.27
C SER A 7 18.06 11.29 4.64
N THR A 8 17.30 11.22 3.54
CA THR A 8 17.01 9.97 2.84
C THR A 8 18.23 9.49 2.06
N ILE A 9 18.65 8.25 2.32
CA ILE A 9 19.65 7.56 1.51
C ILE A 9 18.95 6.81 0.36
N PHE A 10 19.17 7.24 -0.88
CA PHE A 10 18.53 6.65 -2.05
C PHE A 10 19.23 5.36 -2.54
N ILE A 11 19.09 4.28 -1.79
CA ILE A 11 19.66 2.97 -2.17
C ILE A 11 18.73 2.25 -3.15
N PRO A 12 19.17 1.91 -4.38
CA PRO A 12 18.35 1.15 -5.31
C PRO A 12 17.81 -0.17 -4.75
N GLY A 13 16.50 -0.37 -4.83
CA GLY A 13 15.85 -1.60 -4.39
C GLY A 13 15.76 -1.81 -2.87
N SER A 14 16.08 -0.80 -2.05
CA SER A 14 15.88 -0.87 -0.60
C SER A 14 14.39 -0.94 -0.20
N ASN A 15 13.49 -0.47 -1.07
CA ASN A 15 12.06 -0.34 -0.83
C ASN A 15 11.19 -0.99 -1.92
N LEU A 16 11.48 -2.25 -2.27
CA LEU A 16 10.70 -3.01 -3.23
C LEU A 16 9.27 -3.27 -2.73
N LYS A 17 8.27 -2.97 -3.58
CA LYS A 17 6.87 -3.34 -3.34
C LYS A 17 6.72 -4.86 -3.21
N GLY A 18 5.95 -5.31 -2.24
CA GLY A 18 5.61 -6.73 -2.05
C GLY A 18 6.55 -7.53 -1.16
N ASN A 19 7.70 -6.96 -0.75
CA ASN A 19 8.50 -7.50 0.36
C ASN A 19 7.89 -7.03 1.68
N VAL A 20 6.66 -7.47 1.96
CA VAL A 20 5.98 -7.19 3.22
C VAL A 20 6.54 -8.15 4.27
N THR A 21 6.67 -7.68 5.50
CA THR A 21 6.81 -8.57 6.65
C THR A 21 5.61 -9.52 6.67
N GLY A 22 5.85 -10.82 6.85
CA GLY A 22 4.78 -11.79 7.05
C GLY A 22 4.15 -11.64 8.43
N ALA A 23 3.23 -12.55 8.76
CA ALA A 23 2.58 -12.61 10.07
C ALA A 23 1.81 -11.32 10.44
N ASN A 24 1.10 -10.69 9.49
CA ASN A 24 0.30 -9.48 9.78
C ASN A 24 -0.77 -9.68 10.87
N TRP A 25 -1.14 -10.92 11.18
CA TRP A 25 -2.02 -11.24 12.31
C TRP A 25 -1.39 -10.93 13.67
N LEU A 26 -0.07 -10.72 13.76
CA LEU A 26 0.61 -10.26 14.98
C LEU A 26 0.03 -8.93 15.49
N PHE A 27 -0.41 -8.05 14.59
CA PHE A 27 -0.99 -6.76 14.95
C PHE A 27 -2.38 -6.84 15.58
N LEU A 28 -2.96 -8.04 15.62
CA LEU A 28 -4.16 -8.35 16.38
C LEU A 28 -3.86 -8.66 17.85
N LEU A 29 -2.60 -9.00 18.17
CA LEU A 29 -2.21 -9.43 19.50
C LEU A 29 -2.10 -8.23 20.46
N PRO A 30 -2.32 -8.45 21.77
CA PRO A 30 -2.17 -7.40 22.78
C PRO A 30 -0.71 -6.96 22.98
N LYS A 31 0.26 -7.78 22.57
CA LYS A 31 1.71 -7.52 22.59
C LYS A 31 2.31 -8.04 21.30
N LEU A 32 3.19 -7.25 20.66
CA LEU A 32 3.95 -7.69 19.48
C LEU A 32 5.23 -8.40 19.89
N ARG A 33 5.90 -7.90 20.93
CA ARG A 33 7.13 -8.52 21.44
C ARG A 33 6.83 -9.69 22.36
N MET A 34 7.20 -10.88 21.90
CA MET A 34 6.99 -12.14 22.63
C MET A 34 8.33 -12.72 23.08
N ARG A 35 8.34 -13.39 24.24
CA ARG A 35 9.52 -14.08 24.75
C ARG A 35 9.72 -15.41 24.02
N HIS A 36 8.65 -16.16 23.85
CA HIS A 36 8.69 -17.48 23.25
C HIS A 36 7.41 -17.77 22.47
N VAL A 37 7.56 -18.19 21.21
CA VAL A 37 6.47 -18.62 20.33
C VAL A 37 6.71 -20.06 19.90
N ILE A 38 5.68 -20.89 20.00
CA ILE A 38 5.71 -22.26 19.48
C ILE A 38 4.85 -22.34 18.22
N CYS A 39 5.43 -22.80 17.11
CA CYS A 39 4.73 -23.03 15.84
C CYS A 39 4.54 -24.53 15.64
N VAL A 40 3.30 -24.99 15.42
CA VAL A 40 3.00 -26.38 15.04
C VAL A 40 2.83 -26.46 13.52
N GLY A 41 3.74 -27.19 12.88
CA GLY A 41 3.93 -27.26 11.45
C GLY A 41 4.71 -26.08 10.87
N MET A 42 5.18 -26.24 9.64
CA MET A 42 6.09 -25.31 8.97
C MET A 42 5.41 -23.97 8.61
N PRO A 43 5.73 -22.83 9.26
CA PRO A 43 5.21 -21.51 8.89
C PRO A 43 5.70 -21.06 7.50
N LEU A 44 5.03 -20.06 6.91
CA LEU A 44 5.56 -19.41 5.70
C LEU A 44 6.91 -18.73 6.02
N HIS A 45 7.84 -18.70 5.07
CA HIS A 45 9.16 -18.07 5.26
C HIS A 45 9.06 -16.60 5.74
N SER A 46 8.15 -15.81 5.17
CA SER A 46 7.88 -14.43 5.61
C SER A 46 7.33 -14.34 7.04
N THR A 47 6.52 -15.32 7.45
CA THR A 47 6.00 -15.43 8.82
C THR A 47 7.14 -15.79 9.78
N LEU A 48 8.01 -16.74 9.41
CA LEU A 48 9.17 -17.12 10.21
C LEU A 48 10.12 -15.94 10.45
N LEU A 49 10.49 -15.20 9.40
CA LEU A 49 11.32 -13.99 9.52
C LEU A 49 10.70 -12.96 10.45
N SER A 50 9.38 -12.78 10.37
CA SER A 50 8.68 -11.80 11.21
C SER A 50 8.64 -12.25 12.67
N LEU A 51 8.36 -13.53 12.93
CA LEU A 51 8.44 -14.09 14.27
C LEU A 51 9.85 -13.99 14.85
N ALA A 52 10.89 -14.33 14.07
CA ALA A 52 12.28 -14.19 14.52
C ALA A 52 12.64 -12.74 14.88
N ASN A 53 12.06 -11.75 14.20
CA ASN A 53 12.28 -10.33 14.52
C ASN A 53 11.51 -9.85 15.75
N PHE A 54 10.29 -10.33 15.96
CA PHE A 54 9.43 -9.89 17.07
C PHE A 54 9.59 -10.73 18.35
N CYS A 55 10.24 -11.89 18.26
CA CYS A 55 10.31 -12.85 19.35
C CYS A 55 11.74 -13.08 19.82
N ARG A 56 11.92 -13.24 21.14
CA ARG A 56 13.23 -13.62 21.69
C ARG A 56 13.60 -15.06 21.33
N HIS A 57 12.62 -15.95 21.21
CA HIS A 57 12.79 -17.34 20.85
C HIS A 57 11.58 -17.88 20.09
N VAL A 58 11.82 -18.73 19.09
CA VAL A 58 10.79 -19.39 18.29
C VAL A 58 11.10 -20.88 18.22
N THR A 59 10.16 -21.74 18.61
CA THR A 59 10.27 -23.19 18.42
C THR A 59 9.32 -23.63 17.32
N VAL A 60 9.81 -24.33 16.30
CA VAL A 60 9.01 -24.91 15.22
C VAL A 60 8.92 -26.41 15.42
N VAL A 61 7.72 -26.89 15.75
CA VAL A 61 7.40 -28.31 15.91
C VAL A 61 6.94 -28.87 14.56
N CYS A 62 7.85 -29.50 13.84
CA CYS A 62 7.61 -30.14 12.55
C CYS A 62 6.84 -31.45 12.72
N THR A 63 5.86 -31.70 11.84
CA THR A 63 5.00 -32.90 11.93
C THR A 63 5.60 -34.12 11.20
N ASP A 64 6.67 -33.93 10.44
CA ASP A 64 7.38 -34.94 9.66
C ASP A 64 8.82 -34.49 9.34
N GLU A 65 9.68 -35.43 8.96
CA GLU A 65 11.10 -35.19 8.65
C GLU A 65 11.29 -34.23 7.46
N THR A 66 10.38 -34.23 6.48
CA THR A 66 10.47 -33.33 5.34
C THR A 66 10.29 -31.87 5.75
N GLN A 67 9.40 -31.58 6.70
CA GLN A 67 9.25 -30.24 7.26
C GLN A 67 10.47 -29.83 8.08
N GLU A 68 11.08 -30.74 8.84
CA GLU A 68 12.32 -30.47 9.60
C GLU A 68 13.46 -30.07 8.65
N GLU A 69 13.75 -30.88 7.63
CA GLU A 69 14.79 -30.57 6.64
C GLU A 69 14.55 -29.22 5.94
N GLN A 70 13.31 -28.96 5.52
CA GLN A 70 12.93 -27.69 4.89
C GLN A 70 13.11 -26.49 5.83
N MET A 71 12.90 -26.70 7.13
CA MET A 71 13.01 -25.63 8.12
C MET A 71 14.43 -25.36 8.56
N ASP A 72 15.25 -26.39 8.70
CA ASP A 72 16.69 -26.22 8.90
C ASP A 72 17.31 -25.43 7.74
N LEU A 73 16.98 -25.80 6.48
CA LEU A 73 17.39 -25.05 5.29
C LEU A 73 16.97 -23.58 5.36
N ALA A 74 15.71 -23.30 5.71
CA ALA A 74 15.21 -21.92 5.76
C ALA A 74 15.82 -21.09 6.92
N VAL A 75 16.10 -21.73 8.06
CA VAL A 75 16.75 -21.13 9.23
C VAL A 75 18.21 -20.80 8.91
N ASP A 76 18.93 -21.73 8.28
CA ASP A 76 20.31 -21.55 7.85
C ASP A 76 20.44 -20.48 6.76
N GLU A 77 19.57 -20.51 5.74
CA GLU A 77 19.56 -19.51 4.65
C GLU A 77 19.33 -18.08 5.16
N ALA A 78 18.62 -17.91 6.27
CA ALA A 78 18.28 -16.62 6.86
C ALA A 78 19.10 -16.25 8.12
N ASP A 79 20.07 -17.08 8.55
CA ASP A 79 20.87 -16.93 9.79
C ASP A 79 19.99 -16.67 11.04
N LEU A 80 18.92 -17.45 11.21
CA LEU A 80 17.94 -17.26 12.29
C LEU A 80 18.33 -17.97 13.59
N ARG A 81 19.22 -17.34 14.35
CA ARG A 81 19.82 -17.93 15.58
C ARG A 81 18.87 -18.15 16.75
N ASN A 82 17.71 -17.52 16.73
CA ASN A 82 16.70 -17.63 17.79
C ASN A 82 15.58 -18.62 17.45
N VAL A 83 15.70 -19.36 16.34
CA VAL A 83 14.75 -20.38 15.91
C VAL A 83 15.30 -21.77 16.23
N GLU A 84 14.52 -22.58 16.93
CA GLU A 84 14.78 -24.00 17.18
C GLU A 84 13.77 -24.85 16.41
N VAL A 85 14.24 -25.87 15.70
CA VAL A 85 13.39 -26.82 14.95
C VAL A 85 13.36 -28.14 15.70
N LEU A 86 12.15 -28.68 15.93
CA LEU A 86 11.92 -29.93 16.64
C LEU A 86 11.03 -30.84 15.80
N LEU A 87 11.47 -32.08 15.54
CA LEU A 87 10.61 -33.12 14.97
C LEU A 87 9.75 -33.79 16.05
N ALA A 88 8.43 -33.75 15.88
CA ALA A 88 7.51 -34.46 16.75
C ALA A 88 7.49 -35.96 16.44
N ARG A 89 7.86 -36.80 17.42
CA ARG A 89 7.89 -38.26 17.26
C ARG A 89 6.69 -38.91 17.98
N PRO A 90 5.88 -39.75 17.30
CA PRO A 90 4.67 -40.33 17.91
C PRO A 90 4.89 -41.29 19.09
N ALA A 91 6.05 -41.96 19.16
CA ALA A 91 6.34 -43.02 20.13
C ALA A 91 7.28 -42.61 21.28
N ALA A 92 7.92 -41.45 21.17
CA ALA A 92 8.71 -40.85 22.24
C ALA A 92 7.95 -39.62 22.73
N SER A 93 7.86 -39.38 24.04
CA SER A 93 7.41 -38.08 24.53
C SER A 93 8.35 -37.04 23.92
N THR A 94 7.88 -36.30 22.91
CA THR A 94 8.64 -35.21 22.31
C THR A 94 8.90 -34.26 23.47
N MET A 95 10.13 -34.24 23.97
CA MET A 95 10.48 -33.42 25.12
C MET A 95 10.52 -31.97 24.63
N LEU A 96 9.35 -31.32 24.68
CA LEU A 96 9.28 -29.89 24.50
C LEU A 96 10.08 -29.24 25.63
N PRO A 97 10.90 -28.22 25.35
CA PRO A 97 11.55 -27.45 26.40
C PRO A 97 10.51 -26.98 27.42
N ASP A 98 10.81 -27.10 28.73
CA ASP A 98 9.92 -26.60 29.79
C ASP A 98 10.01 -25.07 29.92
N GLN A 99 9.91 -24.39 28.78
CA GLN A 99 9.96 -22.94 28.65
C GLN A 99 8.55 -22.41 28.40
N PRO A 100 8.06 -21.48 29.23
CA PRO A 100 6.73 -20.92 29.06
C PRO A 100 6.62 -20.16 27.73
N ALA A 101 5.54 -20.37 26.99
CA ALA A 101 5.24 -19.75 25.71
C ALA A 101 4.17 -18.65 25.85
N ASP A 102 4.37 -17.55 25.13
CA ASP A 102 3.41 -16.46 25.05
C ASP A 102 2.37 -16.71 23.92
N LEU A 103 2.76 -17.49 22.89
CA LEU A 103 1.89 -17.81 21.75
C LEU A 103 2.13 -19.24 21.24
N LEU A 104 1.03 -19.93 20.94
CA LEU A 104 0.98 -21.16 20.17
C LEU A 104 0.34 -20.86 18.80
N LEU A 105 1.14 -20.95 17.73
CA LEU A 105 0.70 -20.81 16.35
C LEU A 105 0.47 -22.20 15.74
N ILE A 106 -0.74 -22.46 15.22
CA ILE A 106 -1.05 -23.73 14.54
C ILE A 106 -1.16 -23.46 13.04
N ASN A 107 -0.14 -23.87 12.28
CA ASN A 107 -0.02 -23.48 10.89
C ASN A 107 -0.81 -24.41 9.95
N GLY A 108 -2.05 -24.03 9.68
CA GLY A 108 -2.89 -24.65 8.66
C GLY A 108 -3.62 -25.92 9.11
N ARG A 109 -4.47 -26.42 8.22
CA ARG A 109 -5.43 -27.50 8.52
C ARG A 109 -4.76 -28.84 8.82
N ASN A 110 -3.65 -29.15 8.15
CA ASN A 110 -2.93 -30.41 8.35
C ASN A 110 -2.33 -30.47 9.77
N SER A 111 -1.66 -29.40 10.20
CA SER A 111 -1.13 -29.26 11.55
C SER A 111 -2.22 -29.31 12.61
N ALA A 112 -3.37 -28.66 12.36
CA ALA A 112 -4.51 -28.73 13.27
C ALA A 112 -5.09 -30.15 13.38
N SER A 113 -5.28 -30.84 12.25
CA SER A 113 -5.75 -32.23 12.23
C SER A 113 -4.76 -33.18 12.91
N TRP A 114 -3.48 -33.00 12.64
CA TRP A 114 -2.40 -33.77 13.23
C TRP A 114 -2.37 -33.56 14.75
N LEU A 115 -2.43 -32.32 15.23
CA LEU A 115 -2.43 -32.01 16.66
C LEU A 115 -3.65 -32.60 17.39
N ASN A 116 -4.81 -32.64 16.73
CA ASN A 116 -6.01 -33.28 17.28
C ASN A 116 -5.87 -34.80 17.46
N GLN A 117 -5.03 -35.46 16.66
CA GLN A 117 -4.73 -36.88 16.79
C GLN A 117 -3.70 -37.16 17.91
N HIS A 118 -2.94 -36.14 18.33
CA HIS A 118 -1.87 -36.25 19.33
C HIS A 118 -2.25 -35.50 20.62
N THR A 119 -3.26 -36.01 21.34
CA THR A 119 -3.85 -35.34 22.52
C THR A 119 -2.86 -35.08 23.66
N GLY A 120 -1.88 -35.97 23.87
CA GLY A 120 -0.82 -35.79 24.86
C GLY A 120 0.07 -34.59 24.55
N LEU A 121 0.58 -34.51 23.32
CA LEU A 121 1.37 -33.35 22.86
C LEU A 121 0.56 -32.05 22.92
N ARG A 122 -0.73 -32.10 22.54
CA ARG A 122 -1.61 -30.95 22.66
C ARG A 122 -1.73 -30.48 24.12
N ALA A 123 -1.91 -31.40 25.07
CA ALA A 123 -1.95 -31.06 26.49
C ALA A 123 -0.63 -30.46 26.97
N ASP A 124 0.52 -30.99 26.53
CA ASP A 124 1.84 -30.46 26.86
C ASP A 124 2.05 -29.05 26.30
N LEU A 125 1.71 -28.80 25.03
CA LEU A 125 1.77 -27.47 24.42
C LEU A 125 0.90 -26.45 25.15
N LEU A 126 -0.32 -26.85 25.55
CA LEU A 126 -1.22 -25.98 26.29
C LEU A 126 -0.73 -25.72 27.71
N ARG A 127 -0.06 -26.68 28.35
CA ARG A 127 0.60 -26.53 29.66
C ARG A 127 1.75 -25.53 29.60
N LEU A 128 2.47 -25.46 28.47
CA LEU A 128 3.55 -24.49 28.28
C LEU A 128 3.05 -23.06 28.09
N LEU A 129 1.79 -22.85 27.71
CA LEU A 129 1.27 -21.49 27.59
C LEU A 129 1.24 -20.79 28.96
N THR A 130 1.70 -19.55 28.97
CA THR A 130 1.56 -18.67 30.13
C THR A 130 0.08 -18.40 30.45
N ALA A 131 -0.20 -17.81 31.62
CA ALA A 131 -1.56 -17.41 32.01
C ALA A 131 -2.21 -16.48 30.98
N ASP A 132 -1.42 -15.56 30.39
CA ASP A 132 -1.84 -14.65 29.31
C ASP A 132 -1.56 -15.23 27.90
N GLY A 133 -1.17 -16.51 27.83
CA GLY A 133 -0.74 -17.15 26.59
C GLY A 133 -1.89 -17.27 25.59
N LEU A 134 -1.56 -17.12 24.32
CA LEU A 134 -2.53 -17.11 23.22
C LEU A 134 -2.37 -18.33 22.33
N VAL A 135 -3.47 -18.76 21.70
CA VAL A 135 -3.47 -19.72 20.60
C VAL A 135 -3.99 -19.00 19.36
N TYR A 136 -3.24 -19.04 18.26
CA TYR A 136 -3.67 -18.52 16.98
C TYR A 136 -3.65 -19.62 15.92
N HIS A 137 -4.73 -19.73 15.16
CA HIS A 137 -4.81 -20.64 14.01
C HIS A 137 -5.74 -20.11 12.94
N GLU A 138 -5.57 -20.64 11.74
CA GLU A 138 -6.38 -20.27 10.60
C GLU A 138 -6.97 -21.50 9.91
N TYR A 139 -8.16 -21.32 9.34
CA TYR A 139 -8.82 -22.38 8.60
C TYR A 139 -9.72 -21.81 7.49
N VAL A 140 -10.04 -22.66 6.50
CA VAL A 140 -11.01 -22.35 5.45
C VAL A 140 -12.24 -23.24 5.64
N GLY A 141 -13.42 -22.63 5.63
CA GLY A 141 -14.70 -23.34 5.72
C GLY A 141 -15.53 -23.00 6.96
N ASN A 142 -16.51 -23.85 7.24
CA ASN A 142 -17.53 -23.58 8.26
C ASN A 142 -17.21 -24.14 9.65
N ALA A 143 -16.47 -25.26 9.72
CA ALA A 143 -16.14 -25.92 10.98
C ALA A 143 -14.74 -25.53 11.41
N ASN A 144 -14.60 -25.00 12.63
CA ASN A 144 -13.28 -24.78 13.21
C ASN A 144 -12.71 -26.15 13.62
N PRO A 145 -11.46 -26.47 13.26
CA PRO A 145 -10.86 -27.78 13.56
C PRO A 145 -10.79 -28.09 15.06
N PHE A 146 -10.96 -27.09 15.93
CA PHE A 146 -10.95 -27.23 17.38
C PHE A 146 -12.31 -26.99 18.04
N ASP A 147 -13.43 -27.07 17.30
CA ASP A 147 -14.77 -27.02 17.88
C ASP A 147 -15.01 -28.26 18.77
N GLY A 148 -14.76 -28.15 20.10
CA GLY A 148 -14.90 -29.21 21.11
C GLY A 148 -14.17 -28.90 22.44
N GLU A 149 -14.08 -29.87 23.36
CA GLU A 149 -13.38 -29.74 24.67
C GLU A 149 -11.86 -29.46 24.55
N ALA A 150 -11.28 -29.61 23.35
CA ALA A 150 -9.84 -29.56 23.11
C ALA A 150 -9.17 -28.23 23.52
N LEU A 151 -9.88 -27.12 23.37
CA LEU A 151 -9.43 -25.76 23.74
C LEU A 151 -10.52 -25.03 24.55
N SER A 152 -11.46 -25.78 25.13
CA SER A 152 -12.61 -25.21 25.85
C SER A 152 -12.19 -24.45 27.11
N GLY A 153 -12.91 -23.38 27.44
CA GLY A 153 -12.69 -22.58 28.64
C GLY A 153 -11.79 -21.36 28.45
N ARG A 154 -11.21 -21.17 27.27
CA ARG A 154 -10.52 -19.90 26.90
C ARG A 154 -11.48 -18.99 26.14
N GLU A 155 -11.37 -17.70 26.40
CA GLU A 155 -11.99 -16.67 25.55
C GLU A 155 -11.56 -16.84 24.09
N MET A 156 -12.43 -16.50 23.16
CA MET A 156 -12.21 -16.69 21.73
C MET A 156 -12.73 -15.50 20.93
N CYS A 157 -11.98 -15.10 19.91
CA CYS A 157 -12.44 -14.24 18.83
C CYS A 157 -12.13 -14.86 17.47
N GLN A 158 -13.10 -14.78 16.56
CA GLN A 158 -12.95 -15.20 15.18
C GLN A 158 -12.89 -13.98 14.26
N PHE A 159 -12.08 -14.07 13.22
CA PHE A 159 -11.89 -13.01 12.24
C PHE A 159 -12.24 -13.49 10.83
N TRP A 160 -12.90 -12.64 10.05
CA TRP A 160 -12.90 -12.76 8.60
C TRP A 160 -11.54 -12.31 8.06
N LEU A 161 -10.85 -13.20 7.33
CA LEU A 161 -9.53 -12.93 6.77
C LEU A 161 -9.54 -12.91 5.24
N THR A 162 -8.66 -12.09 4.65
CA THR A 162 -8.33 -12.16 3.21
C THR A 162 -6.82 -11.98 3.00
N PRO A 163 -6.24 -12.43 1.86
CA PRO A 163 -6.81 -13.32 0.84
C PRO A 163 -7.09 -14.74 1.39
N LEU A 164 -7.70 -15.62 0.58
CA LEU A 164 -8.01 -17.01 1.00
C LEU A 164 -6.78 -17.89 1.25
N SER A 165 -5.61 -17.50 0.75
CA SER A 165 -4.35 -18.21 0.94
C SER A 165 -3.16 -17.23 0.96
N GLY A 166 -2.08 -17.58 1.66
CA GLY A 166 -0.89 -16.74 1.77
C GLY A 166 -0.94 -15.83 3.00
N GLU A 167 -0.19 -14.73 3.01
CA GLU A 167 -0.19 -13.79 4.14
C GLU A 167 -1.54 -13.10 4.32
N MET A 168 -1.97 -12.91 5.56
CA MET A 168 -3.20 -12.18 5.87
C MET A 168 -3.02 -10.69 5.53
N HIS A 169 -3.92 -10.11 4.75
CA HIS A 169 -3.96 -8.68 4.43
C HIS A 169 -5.15 -7.96 5.05
N THR A 170 -6.18 -8.68 5.46
CA THR A 170 -7.37 -8.08 6.10
C THR A 170 -7.78 -8.92 7.28
N ALA A 171 -8.21 -8.26 8.36
CA ALA A 171 -8.90 -8.90 9.47
C ALA A 171 -10.06 -8.01 9.95
N VAL A 172 -11.25 -8.61 10.09
CA VAL A 172 -12.42 -7.96 10.70
C VAL A 172 -13.03 -8.97 11.68
N PRO A 173 -13.46 -8.57 12.88
CA PRO A 173 -14.22 -9.46 13.77
C PRO A 173 -15.40 -10.11 13.03
N GLN A 174 -15.52 -11.44 13.10
CA GLN A 174 -16.45 -12.21 12.25
C GLN A 174 -17.92 -11.82 12.46
N GLY A 175 -18.28 -11.31 13.65
CA GLY A 175 -19.62 -10.81 13.95
C GLY A 175 -19.97 -9.49 13.27
N ASP A 176 -18.98 -8.69 12.86
CA ASP A 176 -19.19 -7.36 12.31
C ASP A 176 -19.43 -7.38 10.79
N ARG A 177 -20.69 -7.59 10.43
CA ARG A 177 -21.14 -7.61 9.03
C ARG A 177 -21.03 -6.25 8.35
N ALA A 178 -21.24 -5.16 9.09
CA ALA A 178 -21.20 -3.81 8.52
C ALA A 178 -19.76 -3.43 8.12
N THR A 179 -18.78 -3.67 8.99
CA THR A 179 -17.36 -3.47 8.64
C THR A 179 -16.92 -4.39 7.51
N THR A 180 -17.35 -5.66 7.53
CA THR A 180 -17.06 -6.59 6.43
C THR A 180 -17.64 -6.10 5.09
N ALA A 181 -18.86 -5.57 5.09
CA ALA A 181 -19.50 -5.02 3.90
C ALA A 181 -18.75 -3.78 3.38
N TYR A 182 -18.36 -2.87 4.28
CA TYR A 182 -17.54 -1.70 3.94
C TYR A 182 -16.22 -2.09 3.27
N PHE A 183 -15.47 -3.04 3.86
CA PHE A 183 -14.20 -3.51 3.30
C PHE A 183 -14.37 -4.10 1.90
N ARG A 184 -15.46 -4.83 1.65
CA ARG A 184 -15.79 -5.35 0.32
C ARG A 184 -16.13 -4.23 -0.67
N GLN A 185 -17.01 -3.31 -0.27
CA GLN A 185 -17.45 -2.20 -1.12
C GLN A 185 -16.29 -1.30 -1.54
N LYS A 186 -15.37 -0.99 -0.61
CA LYS A 186 -14.20 -0.14 -0.85
C LYS A 186 -12.99 -0.89 -1.37
N GLN A 187 -13.11 -2.21 -1.61
CA GLN A 187 -12.02 -3.08 -2.08
C GLN A 187 -10.76 -3.01 -1.18
N LEU A 188 -10.96 -2.91 0.14
CA LEU A 188 -9.88 -2.89 1.15
C LEU A 188 -9.37 -4.29 1.51
N TYR A 189 -9.63 -5.25 0.63
CA TYR A 189 -9.24 -6.65 0.74
C TYR A 189 -8.36 -7.04 -0.44
N SER A 190 -7.54 -8.07 -0.27
CA SER A 190 -6.76 -8.61 -1.39
C SER A 190 -7.48 -9.80 -2.01
N PRO A 191 -7.73 -9.80 -3.33
CA PRO A 191 -8.31 -10.95 -4.00
C PRO A 191 -7.34 -12.14 -3.93
N SER A 192 -7.86 -13.36 -3.80
CA SER A 192 -7.03 -14.55 -3.62
C SER A 192 -6.29 -14.94 -4.89
N VAL A 193 -6.76 -14.47 -6.04
CA VAL A 193 -6.15 -14.72 -7.34
C VAL A 193 -5.30 -13.52 -7.78
N ASN A 194 -4.00 -13.59 -7.50
CA ASN A 194 -3.06 -12.58 -8.00
C ASN A 194 -2.88 -12.69 -9.52
N LYS A 195 -3.35 -11.68 -10.28
CA LYS A 195 -3.21 -11.57 -11.75
C LYS A 195 -1.76 -11.80 -12.23
N GLN A 196 -0.74 -11.48 -11.43
CA GLN A 196 0.67 -11.71 -11.79
C GLN A 196 1.09 -13.18 -11.70
N LEU A 197 0.55 -13.94 -10.74
CA LEU A 197 0.86 -15.36 -10.58
C LEU A 197 0.32 -16.16 -11.78
N ILE A 198 -0.92 -15.87 -12.20
CA ILE A 198 -1.50 -16.48 -13.41
C ILE A 198 -0.75 -16.04 -14.67
N LYS A 199 -0.30 -14.78 -14.78
CA LYS A 199 0.56 -14.36 -15.90
C LYS A 199 1.88 -15.14 -15.94
N ARG A 200 2.48 -15.47 -14.79
CA ARG A 200 3.69 -16.31 -14.71
C ARG A 200 3.41 -17.76 -15.12
N VAL A 201 2.31 -18.35 -14.65
CA VAL A 201 1.88 -19.70 -15.04
C VAL A 201 1.57 -19.76 -16.54
N GLY A 202 0.83 -18.78 -17.08
CA GLY A 202 0.56 -18.68 -18.52
C GLY A 202 1.82 -18.49 -19.36
N ALA A 203 2.80 -17.72 -18.87
CA ALA A 203 4.09 -17.58 -19.53
C ALA A 203 4.94 -18.86 -19.48
N ALA A 204 4.86 -19.64 -18.40
CA ALA A 204 5.53 -20.93 -18.28
C ALA A 204 4.91 -22.00 -19.20
N LEU A 205 3.57 -22.10 -19.23
CA LEU A 205 2.85 -22.98 -20.15
C LEU A 205 3.11 -22.61 -21.62
N GLY A 206 3.20 -21.32 -21.94
CA GLY A 206 3.59 -20.84 -23.26
C GLY A 206 5.04 -21.20 -23.66
N LYS A 207 5.94 -21.41 -22.69
CA LYS A 207 7.31 -21.91 -22.95
C LYS A 207 7.33 -23.43 -23.16
N VAL A 208 6.49 -24.19 -22.46
CA VAL A 208 6.36 -25.65 -22.65
C VAL A 208 5.79 -25.99 -24.04
N ALA A 209 4.75 -25.27 -24.48
CA ALA A 209 4.20 -25.41 -25.83
C ALA A 209 5.22 -25.07 -26.95
N LYS A 210 6.20 -24.21 -26.64
CA LYS A 210 7.27 -23.83 -27.58
C LYS A 210 8.41 -24.85 -27.65
N ARG A 211 8.55 -25.72 -26.64
CA ARG A 211 9.56 -26.80 -26.61
C ARG A 211 9.11 -28.05 -27.38
N GLN A 212 7.81 -28.27 -27.55
CA GLN A 212 7.27 -29.42 -28.29
C GLN A 212 7.21 -29.24 -29.82
N SER A 213 7.63 -28.09 -30.36
CA SER A 213 7.54 -27.81 -31.81
C SER A 213 8.91 -27.77 -32.52
N THR A 214 9.93 -28.45 -32.01
CA THR A 214 11.23 -28.54 -32.69
C THR A 214 11.42 -29.97 -33.22
N PRO A 215 11.45 -30.21 -34.54
CA PRO A 215 11.75 -31.54 -35.07
C PRO A 215 13.24 -31.85 -34.88
N PRO A 216 13.64 -33.13 -34.73
CA PRO A 216 15.04 -33.50 -34.57
C PRO A 216 15.80 -33.28 -35.89
N ALA A 217 16.90 -32.54 -35.83
CA ALA A 217 17.80 -32.31 -36.95
C ALA A 217 18.79 -33.48 -37.08
N ALA A 218 18.86 -34.07 -38.26
CA ALA A 218 19.87 -35.04 -38.66
C ALA A 218 21.20 -34.36 -39.00
N HIS A 219 22.29 -35.06 -38.72
CA HIS A 219 23.69 -34.75 -39.03
C HIS A 219 23.95 -34.44 -40.52
N LEU A 220 24.85 -33.49 -40.81
CA LEU A 220 25.98 -33.63 -41.75
C LEU A 220 26.90 -32.38 -41.73
N ALA A 221 28.17 -32.62 -42.09
CA ALA A 221 29.36 -31.79 -41.90
C ALA A 221 29.63 -30.75 -43.04
N PRO A 222 30.72 -29.95 -43.01
CA PRO A 222 30.78 -28.59 -43.58
C PRO A 222 31.42 -28.48 -44.98
N ILE A 223 31.01 -27.47 -45.76
CA ILE A 223 31.76 -26.96 -46.93
C ILE A 223 31.68 -25.42 -47.01
N HIS A 224 32.81 -24.82 -47.42
CA HIS A 224 33.15 -23.40 -47.55
C HIS A 224 32.48 -22.61 -48.71
N ASN A 225 32.45 -21.27 -48.51
CA ASN A 225 32.52 -20.13 -49.46
C ASN A 225 31.22 -19.48 -50.04
N ALA A 226 31.32 -18.13 -50.15
CA ALA A 226 30.36 -17.03 -50.40
C ALA A 226 29.71 -17.00 -51.82
N PRO A 227 28.98 -15.93 -52.29
CA PRO A 227 28.33 -14.77 -51.66
C PRO A 227 26.80 -14.64 -51.99
N ALA A 228 26.15 -13.57 -51.49
CA ALA A 228 24.71 -13.26 -51.56
C ALA A 228 24.09 -13.19 -52.97
N PRO A 229 22.75 -13.32 -53.08
CA PRO A 229 21.96 -12.17 -53.51
C PRO A 229 20.59 -11.98 -52.82
N THR A 230 20.08 -10.76 -53.01
CA THR A 230 18.80 -10.16 -52.61
C THR A 230 17.53 -10.88 -53.08
N ALA A 231 16.49 -10.99 -52.24
CA ALA A 231 15.08 -10.67 -52.58
C ALA A 231 14.06 -10.95 -51.45
N LYS A 232 13.25 -9.91 -51.16
CA LYS A 232 11.78 -9.85 -50.95
C LYS A 232 11.06 -10.79 -49.95
N ARG A 233 10.51 -10.12 -48.93
CA ARG A 233 9.10 -10.10 -48.43
C ARG A 233 8.35 -11.40 -48.07
N ALA A 234 7.78 -11.31 -46.86
CA ALA A 234 6.48 -11.80 -46.39
C ALA A 234 6.37 -13.24 -45.84
N ALA A 235 6.29 -13.35 -44.51
CA ALA A 235 5.27 -14.11 -43.77
C ALA A 235 5.51 -14.04 -42.25
N SER A 236 5.00 -12.99 -41.58
CA SER A 236 4.89 -12.97 -40.10
C SER A 236 3.44 -12.81 -39.61
N GLY A 237 2.47 -13.11 -40.48
CA GLY A 237 1.03 -12.95 -40.25
C GLY A 237 0.41 -13.84 -39.16
N PRO A 238 0.70 -15.15 -39.05
CA PRO A 238 -0.05 -16.01 -38.13
C PRO A 238 0.42 -15.91 -36.66
N LYS A 239 1.73 -15.70 -36.45
CA LYS A 239 2.37 -15.76 -35.12
C LYS A 239 2.07 -14.55 -34.25
N ARG A 240 1.79 -13.38 -34.86
CA ARG A 240 1.44 -12.14 -34.13
C ARG A 240 -0.04 -12.12 -33.73
N GLN A 241 -0.91 -12.72 -34.55
CA GLN A 241 -2.34 -12.87 -34.28
C GLN A 241 -2.61 -13.89 -33.16
N LEU A 242 -1.94 -15.07 -33.19
CA LEU A 242 -2.04 -16.08 -32.12
C LEU A 242 -1.55 -15.54 -30.76
N ARG A 243 -0.50 -14.72 -30.73
CA ARG A 243 -0.03 -14.06 -29.50
C ARG A 243 -1.02 -13.01 -28.97
N LYS A 244 -1.74 -12.32 -29.87
CA LYS A 244 -2.76 -11.34 -29.49
C LYS A 244 -4.00 -12.05 -28.92
N MET A 245 -4.45 -13.14 -29.56
CA MET A 245 -5.56 -13.97 -29.06
C MET A 245 -5.24 -14.66 -27.74
N ALA A 246 -4.06 -15.26 -27.58
CA ALA A 246 -3.67 -15.90 -26.31
C ALA A 246 -3.59 -14.90 -25.14
N ARG A 247 -3.10 -13.67 -25.40
CA ARG A 247 -3.10 -12.60 -24.39
C ARG A 247 -4.51 -12.08 -24.08
N GLN A 248 -5.38 -11.98 -25.09
CA GLN A 248 -6.78 -11.58 -24.91
C GLN A 248 -7.56 -12.63 -24.13
N MET A 249 -7.35 -13.93 -24.39
CA MET A 249 -7.96 -15.01 -23.60
C MET A 249 -7.44 -15.05 -22.16
N VAL A 250 -6.14 -14.86 -21.91
CA VAL A 250 -5.60 -14.82 -20.55
C VAL A 250 -6.15 -13.62 -19.76
N ASN A 251 -6.22 -12.44 -20.37
CA ASN A 251 -6.79 -11.26 -19.70
C ASN A 251 -8.30 -11.41 -19.48
N ALA A 252 -9.05 -11.93 -20.47
CA ALA A 252 -10.48 -12.22 -20.31
C ALA A 252 -10.71 -13.25 -19.19
N PHE A 253 -9.94 -14.34 -19.15
CA PHE A 253 -10.02 -15.35 -18.09
C PHE A 253 -9.67 -14.78 -16.71
N LEU A 254 -8.66 -13.89 -16.62
CA LEU A 254 -8.28 -13.21 -15.38
C LEU A 254 -9.39 -12.31 -14.81
N ASP A 255 -10.04 -11.53 -15.67
CA ASP A 255 -11.16 -10.68 -15.27
C ASP A 255 -12.40 -11.54 -14.95
N THR A 256 -12.54 -12.73 -15.58
CA THR A 256 -13.61 -13.69 -15.29
C THR A 256 -13.39 -14.41 -13.95
N VAL A 257 -12.16 -14.72 -13.57
CA VAL A 257 -11.84 -15.40 -12.29
C VAL A 257 -12.00 -14.47 -11.09
N GLU A 258 -11.60 -13.20 -11.20
CA GLU A 258 -11.81 -12.20 -10.14
C GLU A 258 -13.32 -11.93 -9.94
N THR A 259 -14.06 -11.78 -11.04
CA THR A 259 -15.52 -11.66 -11.01
C THR A 259 -16.19 -12.93 -10.49
N ALA A 260 -15.64 -14.12 -10.80
CA ALA A 260 -16.16 -15.41 -10.31
C ALA A 260 -15.88 -15.63 -8.82
N GLU A 261 -14.71 -15.23 -8.30
CA GLU A 261 -14.40 -15.28 -6.87
C GLU A 261 -15.29 -14.31 -6.07
N GLU A 262 -15.49 -13.12 -6.61
CA GLU A 262 -16.43 -12.15 -6.05
C GLU A 262 -17.88 -12.67 -6.09
N HIS A 263 -18.29 -13.31 -7.19
CA HIS A 263 -19.62 -13.91 -7.32
C HIS A 263 -19.81 -15.12 -6.40
N LEU A 264 -18.82 -16.02 -6.30
CA LEU A 264 -18.83 -17.20 -5.43
C LEU A 264 -18.80 -16.82 -3.94
N SER A 265 -18.05 -15.79 -3.55
CA SER A 265 -18.01 -15.30 -2.17
C SER A 265 -19.27 -14.53 -1.75
N ARG A 266 -20.05 -14.03 -2.71
CA ARG A 266 -21.36 -13.39 -2.51
C ARG A 266 -22.52 -14.39 -2.45
N GLN A 267 -22.35 -15.62 -2.96
CA GLN A 267 -23.42 -16.61 -2.91
C GLN A 267 -23.69 -17.11 -1.47
N PRO A 268 -24.94 -17.13 -0.99
CA PRO A 268 -25.29 -17.51 0.38
C PRO A 268 -24.85 -18.92 0.78
N VAL A 269 -24.78 -19.84 -0.19
CA VAL A 269 -24.55 -21.27 0.05
C VAL A 269 -23.07 -21.65 -0.06
N THR A 270 -22.38 -21.18 -1.11
CA THR A 270 -20.96 -21.51 -1.39
C THR A 270 -20.00 -20.53 -0.74
N GLY A 271 -20.42 -19.28 -0.53
CA GLY A 271 -19.62 -18.23 0.08
C GLY A 271 -19.08 -18.58 1.47
N PRO A 272 -19.90 -19.11 2.42
CA PRO A 272 -19.41 -19.48 3.75
C PRO A 272 -18.33 -20.58 3.73
N MET A 273 -18.46 -21.56 2.81
CA MET A 273 -17.53 -22.69 2.69
C MET A 273 -16.14 -22.29 2.18
N LEU A 274 -16.04 -21.16 1.50
CA LEU A 274 -14.79 -20.66 0.95
C LEU A 274 -14.15 -19.56 1.80
N ARG A 275 -14.69 -19.21 2.96
CA ARG A 275 -14.12 -18.14 3.82
C ARG A 275 -12.90 -18.65 4.58
N ARG A 276 -11.79 -17.92 4.48
CA ARG A 276 -10.68 -18.01 5.43
C ARG A 276 -11.06 -17.29 6.71
N ARG A 277 -10.80 -17.95 7.83
CA ARG A 277 -11.06 -17.45 9.17
C ARG A 277 -9.79 -17.57 10.01
N GLY A 278 -9.55 -16.55 10.82
CA GLY A 278 -8.54 -16.57 11.87
C GLY A 278 -9.24 -16.77 13.20
N VAL A 279 -8.61 -17.49 14.11
CA VAL A 279 -9.10 -17.68 15.47
C VAL A 279 -7.97 -17.28 16.41
N LEU A 280 -8.29 -16.43 17.37
CA LEU A 280 -7.43 -16.13 18.51
C LEU A 280 -8.13 -16.59 19.78
N GLN A 281 -7.44 -17.35 20.61
CA GLN A 281 -7.94 -17.83 21.90
C GLN A 281 -6.97 -17.49 23.03
N GLY A 282 -7.51 -17.16 24.20
CA GLY A 282 -6.76 -16.76 25.39
C GLY A 282 -7.21 -15.42 25.96
N ALA A 283 -6.52 -14.93 26.97
CA ALA A 283 -6.94 -13.76 27.73
C ALA A 283 -7.11 -12.51 26.84
N GLY A 284 -8.28 -11.88 26.90
CA GLY A 284 -8.60 -10.68 26.13
C GLY A 284 -9.01 -10.95 24.68
N ALA A 285 -9.12 -12.22 24.25
CA ALA A 285 -9.58 -12.53 22.90
C ALA A 285 -11.00 -12.03 22.68
N THR A 286 -11.90 -12.18 23.66
CA THR A 286 -13.29 -11.69 23.53
C THR A 286 -13.35 -10.16 23.47
N GLU A 287 -12.42 -9.44 24.12
CA GLU A 287 -12.33 -7.98 24.00
C GLU A 287 -12.12 -7.54 22.55
N LEU A 288 -11.29 -8.24 21.77
CA LEU A 288 -11.01 -7.90 20.36
C LEU A 288 -12.23 -8.07 19.44
N ALA A 289 -13.20 -8.90 19.83
CA ALA A 289 -14.45 -9.05 19.08
C ALA A 289 -15.34 -7.81 19.22
N GLN A 290 -15.17 -7.06 20.30
CA GLN A 290 -16.04 -5.94 20.67
C GLN A 290 -15.33 -4.60 20.50
N HIS A 291 -14.04 -4.51 20.83
CA HIS A 291 -13.29 -3.28 20.95
C HIS A 291 -12.06 -3.29 20.06
N PRO A 292 -11.54 -2.12 19.64
CA PRO A 292 -10.24 -2.02 19.00
C PRO A 292 -9.13 -2.60 19.89
N PRO A 293 -7.99 -3.04 19.30
CA PRO A 293 -6.85 -3.55 20.04
C PRO A 293 -6.49 -2.66 21.24
N ARG A 294 -6.26 -3.29 22.40
CA ARG A 294 -6.07 -2.59 23.68
C ARG A 294 -4.97 -1.53 23.63
N TYR A 295 -3.87 -1.80 22.92
CA TYR A 295 -2.79 -0.82 22.79
C TYR A 295 -3.23 0.46 22.06
N LEU A 296 -4.11 0.36 21.06
CA LEU A 296 -4.68 1.53 20.37
C LEU A 296 -5.54 2.34 21.34
N ARG A 297 -6.40 1.67 22.11
CA ARG A 297 -7.25 2.31 23.12
C ARG A 297 -6.44 3.03 24.18
N GLN A 298 -5.38 2.41 24.69
CA GLN A 298 -4.50 3.00 25.70
C GLN A 298 -3.78 4.24 25.18
N ILE A 299 -3.25 4.20 23.96
CA ILE A 299 -2.57 5.34 23.35
C ILE A 299 -3.56 6.48 23.07
N ALA A 300 -4.74 6.16 22.54
CA ALA A 300 -5.78 7.16 22.31
C ALA A 300 -6.30 7.80 23.60
N HIS A 301 -6.52 7.00 24.66
CA HIS A 301 -6.95 7.49 25.97
C HIS A 301 -5.92 8.44 26.59
N ALA A 302 -4.61 8.23 26.35
CA ALA A 302 -3.57 9.16 26.82
C ALA A 302 -3.72 10.57 26.21
N ASP A 303 -4.32 10.67 25.02
CA ASP A 303 -4.66 11.91 24.32
C ASP A 303 -6.12 12.33 24.52
N GLY A 304 -6.86 11.69 25.45
CA GLY A 304 -8.26 12.01 25.77
C GLY A 304 -9.28 11.52 24.74
N VAL A 305 -8.94 10.50 23.95
CA VAL A 305 -9.78 9.97 22.86
C VAL A 305 -10.29 8.58 23.24
N GLU A 306 -11.62 8.44 23.34
CA GLU A 306 -12.29 7.19 23.68
C GLU A 306 -12.54 6.32 22.44
N LEU A 307 -11.97 5.12 22.43
CA LEU A 307 -12.12 4.15 21.33
C LEU A 307 -12.94 2.91 21.70
N ASP A 308 -13.32 2.72 22.97
CA ASP A 308 -14.05 1.54 23.45
C ASP A 308 -15.42 1.38 22.75
N GLY A 309 -16.06 2.48 22.36
CA GLY A 309 -17.34 2.46 21.66
C GLY A 309 -17.26 2.12 20.17
N LEU A 310 -16.08 1.90 19.60
CA LEU A 310 -15.89 1.79 18.14
C LEU A 310 -15.78 0.35 17.66
N ARG A 311 -16.33 0.10 16.47
CA ARG A 311 -16.05 -1.10 15.68
C ARG A 311 -14.74 -0.92 14.92
N TRP A 312 -14.11 -2.01 14.48
CA TRP A 312 -12.84 -1.91 13.76
C TRP A 312 -12.62 -2.97 12.69
N GLY A 313 -11.76 -2.63 11.73
CA GLY A 313 -11.19 -3.57 10.78
C GLY A 313 -9.74 -3.20 10.45
N LEU A 314 -8.92 -4.19 10.15
CA LEU A 314 -7.50 -4.04 9.79
C LEU A 314 -7.32 -4.26 8.29
N SER A 315 -6.62 -3.33 7.63
CA SER A 315 -6.04 -3.51 6.30
C SER A 315 -4.51 -3.43 6.39
N ALA A 316 -3.88 -4.57 6.17
CA ALA A 316 -2.46 -4.77 6.14
C ALA A 316 -1.98 -5.14 4.73
N SER A 317 -2.46 -4.43 3.70
CA SER A 317 -1.91 -4.60 2.35
C SER A 317 -0.45 -4.14 2.30
N GLY A 318 0.36 -4.85 1.51
CA GLY A 318 1.79 -4.58 1.31
C GLY A 318 2.13 -3.41 0.41
N GLU A 319 1.14 -2.58 0.07
CA GLU A 319 1.23 -1.67 -1.08
C GLU A 319 1.88 -0.32 -0.74
N TYR A 320 1.96 0.01 0.55
CA TYR A 320 2.53 1.24 1.07
C TYR A 320 4.06 1.22 1.06
N SER A 321 4.65 2.34 0.64
CA SER A 321 6.09 2.49 0.61
C SER A 321 6.72 2.65 1.99
N SER A 322 5.94 3.03 3.01
CA SER A 322 6.29 3.03 4.43
C SER A 322 6.01 1.69 5.12
N ARG A 323 5.54 0.68 4.37
CA ARG A 323 5.12 -0.62 4.89
C ARG A 323 4.14 -0.51 6.07
N LYS A 324 3.30 0.54 6.11
CA LYS A 324 2.28 0.72 7.14
C LYS A 324 1.07 -0.20 6.92
N LEU A 325 0.35 -0.43 8.02
CA LEU A 325 -0.99 -1.00 8.05
C LEU A 325 -1.98 0.05 8.56
N LEU A 326 -3.27 -0.20 8.31
CA LEU A 326 -4.36 0.70 8.64
C LEU A 326 -5.42 0.00 9.49
N PHE A 327 -5.78 0.58 10.62
CA PHE A 327 -7.03 0.28 11.30
C PHE A 327 -8.10 1.28 10.90
N PHE A 328 -9.26 0.78 10.51
CA PHE A 328 -10.45 1.57 10.23
C PHE A 328 -11.35 1.47 11.45
N LEU A 329 -11.66 2.60 12.09
CA LEU A 329 -12.51 2.65 13.29
C LEU A 329 -13.84 3.30 12.94
N PHE A 330 -14.94 2.64 13.27
CA PHE A 330 -16.31 3.05 12.93
C PHE A 330 -17.10 3.28 14.21
N ASP A 331 -18.02 4.24 14.20
CA ASP A 331 -19.01 4.32 15.27
C ASP A 331 -19.81 3.00 15.32
N ARG A 332 -20.09 2.53 16.54
CA ARG A 332 -21.11 1.50 16.71
C ARG A 332 -22.43 2.16 16.35
N GLN A 333 -23.18 1.52 15.46
CA GLN A 333 -24.59 1.85 15.34
C GLN A 333 -25.15 1.78 16.76
N ALA A 334 -25.82 2.85 17.21
CA ALA A 334 -26.77 2.69 18.28
C ALA A 334 -27.66 1.55 17.77
N GLU A 335 -27.58 0.37 18.38
CA GLU A 335 -28.60 -0.64 18.15
C GLU A 335 -29.89 0.09 18.50
N ALA A 336 -30.59 0.56 17.46
CA ALA A 336 -31.96 0.98 17.59
C ALA A 336 -32.58 -0.18 18.33
N ILE A 337 -32.97 0.10 19.57
CA ILE A 337 -33.61 -0.83 20.46
C ILE A 337 -34.79 -1.34 19.65
N LEU A 338 -34.60 -2.47 18.97
CA LEU A 338 -35.68 -3.25 18.39
C LEU A 338 -36.29 -3.92 19.61
N HIS A 339 -36.98 -3.08 20.38
CA HIS A 339 -37.91 -3.48 21.39
C HIS A 339 -38.81 -4.53 20.74
N GLU A 340 -38.90 -5.63 21.48
CA GLU A 340 -39.85 -6.71 21.36
C GLU A 340 -41.07 -6.40 20.49
N PRO A 341 -41.48 -7.30 19.59
CA PRO A 341 -42.79 -7.21 18.98
C PRO A 341 -43.83 -7.43 20.08
N SER A 342 -44.27 -6.34 20.70
CA SER A 342 -45.42 -6.32 21.58
C SER A 342 -46.64 -6.62 20.70
N LEU A 343 -47.14 -7.84 20.87
CA LEU A 343 -48.42 -8.31 20.36
C LEU A 343 -49.54 -7.41 20.90
N HIS A 344 -49.91 -6.38 20.14
CA HIS A 344 -51.24 -5.80 20.22
C HIS A 344 -51.81 -5.58 18.82
N LYS A 345 -52.65 -6.53 18.41
CA LYS A 345 -53.74 -6.28 17.47
C LYS A 345 -54.73 -5.37 18.18
N ASP A 346 -55.02 -4.20 17.62
CA ASP A 346 -56.35 -3.87 17.12
C ASP A 346 -56.39 -2.49 16.44
N ALA A 347 -57.32 -2.37 15.52
CA ALA A 347 -57.43 -1.40 14.44
C ALA A 347 -57.83 0.03 14.87
N GLN A 348 -57.46 1.05 14.07
CA GLN A 348 -58.41 1.88 13.31
C GLN A 348 -57.74 2.97 12.45
N HIS A 349 -58.46 3.35 11.38
CA HIS A 349 -58.15 4.29 10.31
C HIS A 349 -57.81 5.73 10.76
N GLY A 350 -56.96 6.42 9.99
CA GLY A 350 -56.84 7.88 10.05
C GLY A 350 -55.76 8.45 9.13
N ASP A 351 -56.21 9.09 8.06
CA ASP A 351 -55.49 9.88 7.06
C ASP A 351 -54.57 10.99 7.65
N SER A 352 -53.37 11.19 7.06
CA SER A 352 -52.76 12.50 6.69
C SER A 352 -51.22 12.62 6.83
N ARG A 353 -50.63 13.14 5.74
CA ARG A 353 -49.46 14.05 5.64
C ARG A 353 -48.05 13.61 6.10
N SER A 354 -47.23 13.36 5.07
CA SER A 354 -45.94 14.03 4.81
C SER A 354 -45.02 14.36 5.99
N THR A 355 -44.03 13.49 6.19
CA THR A 355 -42.65 13.87 6.51
C THR A 355 -41.74 12.86 5.81
N GLU A 356 -41.00 13.32 4.80
CA GLU A 356 -39.90 12.57 4.21
C GLU A 356 -38.85 12.26 5.31
N PRO A 357 -38.35 11.02 5.42
CA PRO A 357 -37.18 10.74 6.23
C PRO A 357 -35.95 11.20 5.44
N GLY A 358 -35.58 12.47 5.61
CA GLY A 358 -34.37 13.05 5.04
C GLY A 358 -33.11 12.60 5.78
N ASP A 359 -32.19 12.01 5.03
CA ASP A 359 -30.72 12.12 5.14
C ASP A 359 -29.93 11.64 6.37
N THR A 360 -30.51 11.06 7.42
CA THR A 360 -29.71 10.57 8.57
C THR A 360 -29.21 9.12 8.51
N GLU A 361 -29.59 8.30 7.52
CA GLU A 361 -29.27 6.85 7.54
C GLU A 361 -27.89 6.45 6.97
N HIS A 362 -27.09 7.40 6.45
CA HIS A 362 -25.82 7.08 5.79
C HIS A 362 -24.55 7.34 6.62
N GLN A 363 -24.64 8.01 7.78
CA GLN A 363 -23.44 8.40 8.54
C GLN A 363 -22.71 7.22 9.23
N ASP A 364 -23.40 6.13 9.59
CA ASP A 364 -22.81 5.03 10.36
C ASP A 364 -21.99 4.00 9.55
N THR A 365 -21.81 4.25 8.25
CA THR A 365 -21.14 3.30 7.33
C THR A 365 -19.69 3.67 7.00
N GLU A 366 -19.30 4.93 7.19
CA GLU A 366 -17.94 5.39 6.93
C GLU A 366 -17.11 5.33 8.24
N PRO A 367 -15.79 5.10 8.15
CA PRO A 367 -14.93 5.15 9.32
C PRO A 367 -14.92 6.57 9.89
N ARG A 368 -14.87 6.67 11.22
CA ARG A 368 -14.64 7.92 11.94
C ARG A 368 -13.15 8.24 12.03
N TYR A 369 -12.34 7.22 12.27
CA TYR A 369 -10.88 7.36 12.38
C TYR A 369 -10.15 6.31 11.53
N ILE A 370 -8.97 6.70 11.04
CA ILE A 370 -7.99 5.80 10.44
C ILE A 370 -6.74 5.83 11.32
N VAL A 371 -6.31 4.66 11.80
CA VAL A 371 -5.04 4.55 12.53
C VAL A 371 -4.00 3.93 11.62
N LYS A 372 -2.92 4.65 11.38
CA LYS A 372 -1.74 4.18 10.64
C LYS A 372 -0.72 3.67 11.64
N MET A 373 -0.10 2.53 11.34
CA MET A 373 1.00 1.99 12.14
C MET A 373 2.05 1.40 11.23
N VAL A 374 3.33 1.67 11.50
CA VAL A 374 4.42 1.06 10.73
C VAL A 374 4.65 -0.39 11.14
N ARG A 375 5.16 -1.21 10.22
CA ARG A 375 5.54 -2.61 10.50
C ARG A 375 6.98 -2.79 10.96
N ASP A 376 7.81 -1.78 10.77
CA ASP A 376 9.23 -1.80 11.04
C ASP A 376 9.64 -0.40 11.54
N SER A 377 10.40 -0.36 12.63
CA SER A 377 10.83 0.87 13.29
C SER A 377 11.68 1.75 12.38
N VAL A 378 12.33 1.21 11.34
CA VAL A 378 13.06 2.00 10.35
C VAL A 378 12.17 3.01 9.61
N PHE A 379 10.85 2.80 9.63
CA PHE A 379 9.87 3.72 9.02
C PHE A 379 9.18 4.64 10.03
N ASN A 380 9.53 4.60 11.32
CA ASN A 380 8.91 5.45 12.35
C ASN A 380 8.95 6.93 11.97
N GLU A 381 10.13 7.44 11.57
CA GLU A 381 10.33 8.85 11.25
C GLU A 381 9.39 9.34 10.14
N ARG A 382 9.03 8.47 9.18
CA ARG A 382 8.12 8.85 8.08
C ARG A 382 6.69 9.05 8.58
N LEU A 383 6.21 8.18 9.47
CA LEU A 383 4.87 8.32 10.03
C LEU A 383 4.81 9.44 11.08
N GLU A 384 5.88 9.64 11.83
CA GLU A 384 6.04 10.79 12.72
C GLU A 384 6.06 12.11 11.94
N ASN A 385 6.68 12.13 10.76
CA ASN A 385 6.66 13.27 9.85
C ASN A 385 5.25 13.58 9.33
N GLU A 386 4.44 12.55 9.03
CA GLU A 386 3.02 12.72 8.68
C GLU A 386 2.25 13.40 9.83
N CYS A 387 2.40 12.93 11.06
CA CYS A 387 1.78 13.54 12.25
C CYS A 387 2.20 15.02 12.44
N ARG A 388 3.50 15.30 12.37
CA ARG A 388 4.05 16.66 12.50
C ARG A 388 3.51 17.57 11.40
N SER A 389 3.47 17.08 10.17
CA SER A 389 3.06 17.85 8.99
C SER A 389 1.58 18.21 9.03
N LEU A 390 0.72 17.26 9.39
CA LEU A 390 -0.71 17.52 9.56
C LEU A 390 -0.98 18.57 10.64
N ARG A 391 -0.29 18.50 11.78
CA ARG A 391 -0.41 19.50 12.86
C ARG A 391 0.04 20.89 12.41
N LEU A 392 1.14 20.99 11.65
CA LEU A 392 1.64 22.26 11.12
C LEU A 392 0.67 22.86 10.09
N LEU A 393 0.12 22.04 9.19
CA LEU A 393 -0.85 22.49 8.20
C LEU A 393 -2.15 22.98 8.85
N HIS A 394 -2.65 22.26 9.85
CA HIS A 394 -3.81 22.70 10.62
C HIS A 394 -3.55 24.03 11.33
N ALA A 395 -2.40 24.18 11.99
CA ALA A 395 -2.00 25.43 12.65
C ALA A 395 -1.85 26.60 11.66
N ALA A 396 -1.46 26.32 10.41
CA ALA A 396 -1.37 27.30 9.32
C ALA A 396 -2.75 27.60 8.66
N GLY A 397 -3.84 26.96 9.10
CA GLY A 397 -5.17 27.14 8.50
C GLY A 397 -5.26 26.59 7.06
N VAL A 398 -4.44 25.59 6.73
CA VAL A 398 -4.51 24.89 5.45
C VAL A 398 -5.53 23.76 5.55
N GLY A 399 -6.47 23.73 4.60
CA GLY A 399 -7.55 22.75 4.60
C GLY A 399 -8.48 22.84 5.80
N ASP A 400 -9.38 21.87 5.89
CA ASP A 400 -10.35 21.67 6.97
C ASP A 400 -10.59 20.17 7.16
N ALA A 401 -11.52 19.79 8.03
CA ALA A 401 -11.84 18.38 8.30
C ALA A 401 -12.31 17.60 7.05
N GLU A 402 -12.77 18.28 6.01
CA GLU A 402 -13.20 17.63 4.76
C GLU A 402 -12.02 17.39 3.81
N THR A 403 -11.01 18.26 3.82
CA THR A 403 -9.94 18.27 2.82
C THR A 403 -8.56 17.90 3.36
N LEU A 404 -8.41 17.82 4.68
CA LEU A 404 -7.16 17.47 5.34
C LEU A 404 -7.45 16.59 6.57
N PRO A 405 -6.86 15.38 6.67
CA PRO A 405 -6.96 14.57 7.88
C PRO A 405 -6.44 15.33 9.11
N GLN A 406 -7.14 15.19 10.23
CA GLN A 406 -6.74 15.80 11.49
C GLN A 406 -6.10 14.73 12.38
N VAL A 407 -4.95 15.04 12.99
CA VAL A 407 -4.34 14.14 13.97
C VAL A 407 -5.18 14.15 15.24
N VAL A 408 -5.64 12.98 15.65
CA VAL A 408 -6.51 12.78 16.81
C VAL A 408 -5.68 12.26 17.99
N PHE A 409 -4.78 11.31 17.75
CA PHE A 409 -3.82 10.81 18.74
C PHE A 409 -2.56 10.27 18.06
N ALA A 410 -1.45 10.16 18.77
CA ALA A 410 -0.23 9.55 18.24
C ALA A 410 0.63 8.93 19.36
N GLY A 411 1.39 7.89 19.02
CA GLY A 411 2.29 7.25 19.99
C GLY A 411 3.07 6.09 19.41
N HIS A 412 3.56 5.22 20.28
CA HIS A 412 4.30 4.02 19.91
C HIS A 412 3.77 2.79 20.62
N HIS A 413 3.76 1.66 19.92
CA HIS A 413 3.53 0.33 20.51
C HIS A 413 4.69 -0.60 20.14
N ASP A 414 5.36 -1.16 21.15
CA ASP A 414 6.54 -2.03 20.98
C ASP A 414 7.67 -1.43 20.11
N GLY A 415 7.81 -0.10 20.14
CA GLY A 415 8.79 0.66 19.39
C GLY A 415 8.36 1.02 17.96
N LEU A 416 7.12 0.70 17.57
CA LEU A 416 6.55 1.05 16.26
C LEU A 416 5.64 2.27 16.39
N ALA A 417 5.90 3.29 15.57
CA ALA A 417 5.10 4.50 15.53
C ALA A 417 3.67 4.22 15.02
N LEU A 418 2.71 4.93 15.60
CA LEU A 418 1.32 4.96 15.15
C LEU A 418 0.70 6.35 15.26
N VAL A 419 -0.24 6.63 14.36
CA VAL A 419 -0.95 7.92 14.28
C VAL A 419 -2.42 7.62 13.97
N GLY A 420 -3.31 8.08 14.86
CA GLY A 420 -4.75 8.10 14.65
C GLY A 420 -5.17 9.42 14.03
N GLU A 421 -5.85 9.36 12.89
CA GLU A 421 -6.32 10.52 12.12
C GLU A 421 -7.83 10.47 11.91
N SER A 422 -8.47 11.63 11.74
CA SER A 422 -9.84 11.69 11.23
C SER A 422 -9.92 11.06 9.85
N ALA A 423 -10.93 10.24 9.62
CA ALA A 423 -11.20 9.75 8.28
C ALA A 423 -11.69 10.89 7.39
N VAL A 424 -11.33 10.84 6.11
CA VAL A 424 -11.84 11.76 5.10
C VAL A 424 -12.84 11.03 4.22
N ALA A 425 -14.05 11.56 4.15
CA ALA A 425 -15.11 11.03 3.31
C ALA A 425 -14.87 11.35 1.83
N GLY A 426 -15.26 10.42 0.96
CA GLY A 426 -15.21 10.62 -0.48
C GLY A 426 -14.89 9.35 -1.26
N ILE A 427 -14.53 9.54 -2.52
CA ILE A 427 -14.04 8.48 -3.41
C ILE A 427 -12.66 8.83 -3.95
N PRO A 428 -11.80 7.85 -4.28
CA PRO A 428 -10.49 8.13 -4.86
C PRO A 428 -10.61 9.02 -6.09
N LEU A 429 -9.78 10.07 -6.18
CA LEU A 429 -9.79 11.03 -7.28
C LEU A 429 -9.69 10.33 -8.65
N ARG A 430 -8.87 9.28 -8.74
CA ARG A 430 -8.70 8.46 -9.95
C ARG A 430 -9.98 7.79 -10.46
N SER A 431 -10.97 7.62 -9.59
CA SER A 431 -12.28 7.06 -9.92
C SER A 431 -13.29 8.14 -10.27
N ALA A 432 -13.12 9.36 -9.74
CA ALA A 432 -14.02 10.49 -9.96
C ALA A 432 -13.64 11.37 -11.16
N ALA A 433 -12.34 11.47 -11.47
CA ALA A 433 -11.83 12.39 -12.47
C ALA A 433 -12.19 11.97 -13.90
N HIS A 434 -12.64 12.94 -14.70
CA HIS A 434 -12.88 12.75 -16.14
C HIS A 434 -11.61 12.80 -16.98
N TYR A 435 -10.50 13.25 -16.38
CA TYR A 435 -9.19 13.37 -17.02
C TYR A 435 -9.14 14.29 -18.26
N THR A 436 -9.94 15.36 -18.25
CA THR A 436 -9.86 16.47 -19.21
C THR A 436 -9.38 17.76 -18.51
N ALA A 437 -9.11 18.81 -19.29
CA ALA A 437 -8.67 20.09 -18.75
C ALA A 437 -9.78 20.82 -17.98
N GLU A 438 -11.04 20.55 -18.32
CA GLU A 438 -12.25 21.19 -17.75
C GLU A 438 -12.79 20.44 -16.53
N CYS A 439 -12.12 19.36 -16.10
CA CYS A 439 -12.58 18.55 -14.99
C CYS A 439 -12.56 19.37 -13.68
N PRO A 440 -13.67 19.52 -12.96
CA PRO A 440 -13.71 20.34 -11.75
C PRO A 440 -12.71 19.85 -10.70
N TYR A 441 -12.46 18.54 -10.62
CA TYR A 441 -11.53 17.98 -9.66
C TYR A 441 -10.06 18.27 -9.95
N VAL A 442 -9.65 18.49 -11.22
CA VAL A 442 -8.27 18.91 -11.50
C VAL A 442 -8.06 20.34 -11.01
N HIS A 443 -9.04 21.22 -11.23
CA HIS A 443 -9.00 22.58 -10.72
C HIS A 443 -9.02 22.63 -9.19
N ALA A 444 -9.91 21.87 -8.55
CA ALA A 444 -9.96 21.80 -7.09
C ALA A 444 -8.64 21.32 -6.47
N ALA A 445 -7.97 20.33 -7.07
CA ALA A 445 -6.66 19.87 -6.62
C ALA A 445 -5.56 20.92 -6.82
N ILE A 446 -5.56 21.62 -7.96
CA ILE A 446 -4.61 22.70 -8.25
C ILE A 446 -4.80 23.86 -7.27
N ASP A 447 -6.06 24.28 -7.06
CA ASP A 447 -6.40 25.36 -6.14
C ASP A 447 -6.00 25.01 -4.71
N TRP A 448 -6.24 23.76 -4.28
CA TRP A 448 -5.80 23.29 -2.96
C TRP A 448 -4.27 23.36 -2.80
N LEU A 449 -3.51 22.81 -3.77
CA LEU A 449 -2.04 22.83 -3.73
C LEU A 449 -1.49 24.26 -3.76
N THR A 450 -2.16 25.16 -4.48
CA THR A 450 -1.77 26.56 -4.57
C THR A 450 -2.11 27.32 -3.28
N ASP A 451 -3.28 27.09 -2.68
CA ASP A 451 -3.66 27.69 -1.40
C ASP A 451 -2.71 27.26 -0.27
N MET A 452 -2.35 25.97 -0.21
CA MET A 452 -1.32 25.48 0.70
C MET A 452 0.00 26.25 0.50
N ALA A 453 0.47 26.35 -0.74
CA ALA A 453 1.71 27.03 -1.05
C ALA A 453 1.70 28.51 -0.66
N VAL A 454 0.60 29.22 -0.92
CA VAL A 454 0.43 30.64 -0.57
C VAL A 454 0.40 30.84 0.95
N LYS A 455 -0.35 30.01 1.68
CA LYS A 455 -0.45 30.12 3.15
C LYS A 455 0.83 29.77 3.89
N THR A 456 1.69 28.96 3.27
CA THR A 456 2.91 28.43 3.90
C THR A 456 4.20 28.97 3.30
N VAL A 457 4.11 29.96 2.41
CA VAL A 457 5.28 30.50 1.72
C VAL A 457 6.28 31.05 2.73
N ASN A 458 7.52 30.60 2.60
CA ASN A 458 8.68 31.14 3.28
C ASN A 458 9.57 31.86 2.24
N PRO A 459 9.52 33.20 2.16
CA PRO A 459 10.23 33.97 1.15
C PRO A 459 11.73 34.14 1.43
N THR A 460 12.29 33.45 2.43
CA THR A 460 13.70 33.64 2.84
C THR A 460 14.67 32.62 2.24
N GLY A 461 14.24 31.81 1.26
CA GLY A 461 15.11 30.79 0.66
C GLY A 461 16.29 31.41 -0.08
N HIS A 462 17.51 31.26 0.45
CA HIS A 462 18.71 31.76 -0.23
C HIS A 462 19.01 30.92 -1.48
N PRO A 463 19.13 31.54 -2.67
CA PRO A 463 19.39 30.81 -3.93
C PRO A 463 20.59 29.87 -3.89
N GLN A 464 21.68 30.27 -3.21
CA GLN A 464 22.89 29.48 -3.08
C GLN A 464 22.70 28.24 -2.20
N GLU A 465 21.91 28.35 -1.13
CA GLU A 465 21.58 27.22 -0.26
C GLU A 465 20.66 26.22 -0.97
N VAL A 466 19.64 26.73 -1.67
CA VAL A 466 18.74 25.93 -2.51
C VAL A 466 19.54 25.16 -3.56
N GLY A 467 20.43 25.84 -4.27
CA GLY A 467 21.29 25.22 -5.26
C GLY A 467 22.25 24.19 -4.67
N GLY A 468 22.84 24.45 -3.51
CA GLY A 468 23.67 23.50 -2.79
C GLY A 468 22.94 22.19 -2.49
N VAL A 469 21.70 22.26 -1.99
CA VAL A 469 20.85 21.08 -1.77
C VAL A 469 20.56 20.35 -3.08
N LEU A 470 20.23 21.08 -4.15
CA LEU A 470 19.96 20.49 -5.46
C LEU A 470 21.21 19.82 -6.07
N ARG A 471 22.41 20.37 -5.84
CA ARG A 471 23.68 19.75 -6.25
C ARG A 471 23.92 18.44 -5.52
N GLN A 472 23.69 18.38 -4.21
CA GLN A 472 23.81 17.14 -3.45
C GLN A 472 22.88 16.04 -4.01
N LEU A 473 21.63 16.39 -4.33
CA LEU A 473 20.70 15.45 -4.97
C LEU A 473 21.16 15.06 -6.38
N PHE A 474 21.68 16.00 -7.14
CA PHE A 474 22.20 15.76 -8.48
C PHE A 474 23.41 14.81 -8.48
N GLU A 475 24.32 14.94 -7.52
CA GLU A 475 25.48 14.05 -7.37
C GLU A 475 25.03 12.61 -7.10
N GLN A 476 24.10 12.40 -6.17
CA GLN A 476 23.52 11.08 -5.92
C GLN A 476 22.78 10.53 -7.15
N PHE A 477 22.08 11.39 -7.88
CA PHE A 477 21.37 11.00 -9.08
C PHE A 477 22.33 10.56 -10.19
N ASP A 478 23.43 11.29 -10.41
CA ASP A 478 24.47 10.93 -11.38
C ASP A 478 25.21 9.64 -10.97
N GLU A 479 25.45 9.42 -9.67
CA GLU A 479 26.05 8.19 -9.17
C GLU A 479 25.17 6.96 -9.46
N ILE A 480 23.86 7.06 -9.21
CA ILE A 480 22.91 5.95 -9.39
C ILE A 480 22.66 5.65 -10.88
N TYR A 481 22.51 6.69 -11.70
CA TYR A 481 22.04 6.55 -13.09
C TYR A 481 23.14 6.69 -14.15
N GLN A 482 24.32 7.19 -13.79
CA GLN A 482 25.48 7.40 -14.68
C GLN A 482 25.10 8.16 -15.95
N LEU A 483 24.82 9.45 -15.82
CA LEU A 483 24.26 10.24 -16.91
C LEU A 483 25.24 10.42 -18.06
N LYS A 484 24.68 10.59 -19.27
CA LYS A 484 25.45 11.09 -20.42
C LYS A 484 25.98 12.49 -20.11
N SER A 485 27.19 12.81 -20.57
CA SER A 485 27.83 14.12 -20.34
C SER A 485 26.96 15.31 -20.74
N GLU A 486 26.19 15.19 -21.82
CA GLU A 486 25.25 16.22 -22.26
C GLU A 486 24.11 16.46 -21.26
N HIS A 487 23.48 15.39 -20.76
CA HIS A 487 22.41 15.48 -19.76
C HIS A 487 22.94 16.01 -18.42
N ARG A 488 24.15 15.55 -18.03
CA ARG A 488 24.85 16.03 -16.83
C ARG A 488 25.10 17.53 -16.90
N THR A 489 25.67 18.01 -18.01
CA THR A 489 25.93 19.44 -18.23
C THR A 489 24.63 20.25 -18.25
N PHE A 490 23.60 19.74 -18.92
CA PHE A 490 22.30 20.39 -18.98
C PHE A 490 21.69 20.58 -17.58
N LEU A 491 21.62 19.53 -16.76
CA LEU A 491 21.07 19.60 -15.41
C LEU A 491 21.88 20.51 -14.49
N ALA A 492 23.22 20.45 -14.57
CA ALA A 492 24.09 21.35 -13.82
C ALA A 492 23.80 22.83 -14.16
N ASN A 493 23.55 23.14 -15.44
CA ASN A 493 23.17 24.49 -15.86
C ASN A 493 21.80 24.92 -15.33
N GLN A 494 20.82 24.01 -15.25
CA GLN A 494 19.51 24.32 -14.66
C GLN A 494 19.62 24.66 -13.16
N ILE A 495 20.46 23.94 -12.42
CA ILE A 495 20.74 24.21 -11.00
C ILE A 495 21.50 25.54 -10.85
N ALA A 496 22.50 25.80 -11.71
CA ALA A 496 23.24 27.06 -11.70
C ALA A 496 22.35 28.29 -11.93
N ARG A 497 21.32 28.18 -12.79
CA ARG A 497 20.32 29.25 -12.97
C ARG A 497 19.56 29.57 -11.68
N ILE A 498 19.19 28.55 -10.91
CA ILE A 498 18.51 28.72 -9.62
C ILE A 498 19.44 29.47 -8.65
N GLU A 499 20.71 29.08 -8.57
CA GLU A 499 21.71 29.72 -7.69
C GLU A 499 22.04 31.17 -8.05
N GLN A 500 21.95 31.51 -9.32
CA GLN A 500 22.23 32.83 -9.85
C GLN A 500 21.05 33.79 -9.73
N SER A 501 19.88 33.30 -9.28
CA SER A 501 18.74 34.15 -8.96
C SER A 501 19.15 35.26 -8.01
N GLN A 502 18.75 36.49 -8.34
CA GLN A 502 18.99 37.65 -7.47
C GLN A 502 17.90 37.78 -6.40
N ALA A 503 16.70 37.25 -6.66
CA ALA A 503 15.60 37.21 -5.72
C ALA A 503 15.71 35.98 -4.82
N ALA A 504 15.29 36.14 -3.56
CA ALA A 504 15.09 35.00 -2.67
C ALA A 504 14.00 34.07 -3.22
N LEU A 505 14.16 32.79 -2.97
CA LEU A 505 13.27 31.75 -3.49
C LEU A 505 12.15 31.47 -2.49
N PRO A 506 10.87 31.54 -2.91
CA PRO A 506 9.73 31.25 -2.06
C PRO A 506 9.63 29.74 -1.83
N LEU A 507 10.21 29.27 -0.74
CA LEU A 507 10.02 27.89 -0.28
C LEU A 507 8.58 27.73 0.18
N VAL A 508 8.04 26.52 0.04
CA VAL A 508 6.63 26.25 0.38
C VAL A 508 6.53 24.96 1.17
N PHE A 509 5.43 24.77 1.87
CA PHE A 509 5.10 23.44 2.36
C PHE A 509 4.86 22.52 1.16
N GLN A 510 5.53 21.39 1.12
CA GLN A 510 5.46 20.42 0.03
C GLN A 510 4.95 19.10 0.61
N HIS A 511 3.92 18.52 0.02
CA HIS A 511 3.45 17.16 0.29
C HIS A 511 4.47 16.10 -0.13
N GLY A 512 5.12 16.28 -1.29
CA GLY A 512 6.20 15.41 -1.78
C GLY A 512 5.75 14.10 -2.44
N ASP A 513 4.45 13.79 -2.48
CA ASP A 513 3.83 12.72 -3.28
C ASP A 513 2.35 12.97 -3.65
N PRO A 514 1.95 14.16 -4.15
CA PRO A 514 0.56 14.48 -4.49
C PRO A 514 0.10 13.81 -5.81
N GLY A 515 0.31 12.50 -5.95
CA GLY A 515 -0.23 11.72 -7.05
C GLY A 515 -1.75 11.55 -6.92
N THR A 516 -2.44 11.31 -8.04
CA THR A 516 -3.92 11.12 -8.06
C THR A 516 -4.44 9.96 -7.18
N TRP A 517 -3.54 9.08 -6.70
CA TRP A 517 -3.88 8.01 -5.75
C TRP A 517 -3.89 8.45 -4.28
N ASN A 518 -3.28 9.60 -3.97
CA ASN A 518 -3.24 10.21 -2.63
C ASN A 518 -4.28 11.32 -2.47
N MET A 519 -5.29 11.34 -3.35
CA MET A 519 -6.33 12.37 -3.38
C MET A 519 -7.71 11.74 -3.38
N MET A 520 -8.65 12.38 -2.68
CA MET A 520 -10.06 11.99 -2.62
C MET A 520 -10.92 13.13 -3.16
N ALA A 521 -11.90 12.79 -4.00
CA ALA A 521 -13.00 13.68 -4.34
C ALA A 521 -14.02 13.63 -3.19
N THR A 522 -14.23 14.75 -2.52
CA THR A 522 -15.12 14.85 -1.35
C THR A 522 -16.58 14.99 -1.80
N PRO A 523 -17.57 14.74 -0.92
CA PRO A 523 -18.98 14.91 -1.25
C PRO A 523 -19.36 16.34 -1.71
N SER A 524 -18.66 17.37 -1.24
CA SER A 524 -18.89 18.76 -1.69
C SER A 524 -18.26 19.09 -3.05
N GLY A 525 -17.60 18.12 -3.70
CA GLY A 525 -16.90 18.33 -4.97
C GLY A 525 -15.50 18.93 -4.80
N ARG A 526 -14.99 19.05 -3.57
CA ARG A 526 -13.62 19.48 -3.28
C ARG A 526 -12.65 18.29 -3.39
N VAL A 527 -11.36 18.59 -3.19
CA VAL A 527 -10.31 17.58 -3.15
C VAL A 527 -9.66 17.58 -1.77
N ALA A 528 -9.55 16.39 -1.19
CA ALA A 528 -8.75 16.13 -0.02
C ALA A 528 -7.43 15.46 -0.39
N ILE A 529 -6.38 15.73 0.38
CA ILE A 529 -5.06 15.15 0.16
C ILE A 529 -4.63 14.33 1.38
N LEU A 530 -4.15 13.12 1.12
CA LEU A 530 -3.79 12.09 2.10
C LEU A 530 -2.32 11.71 1.96
N ASP A 531 -1.77 11.01 2.96
CA ASP A 531 -0.42 10.41 2.94
C ASP A 531 0.73 11.44 2.98
N TRP A 532 0.82 12.15 4.12
CA TRP A 532 1.75 13.26 4.34
C TRP A 532 3.14 12.82 4.84
N GLU A 533 3.48 11.54 4.72
CA GLU A 533 4.72 10.97 5.25
C GLU A 533 6.00 11.49 4.57
N ALA A 534 5.86 12.03 3.35
CA ALA A 534 6.96 12.58 2.56
C ALA A 534 7.00 14.11 2.53
N ALA A 535 6.27 14.75 3.46
CA ALA A 535 6.13 16.19 3.48
C ALA A 535 7.41 16.92 3.90
N GLU A 536 7.55 18.16 3.42
CA GLU A 536 8.65 19.07 3.71
C GLU A 536 8.09 20.43 4.06
N THR A 537 8.47 20.95 5.24
CA THR A 537 8.03 22.28 5.70
C THR A 537 8.62 23.42 4.86
N ASN A 538 9.83 23.19 4.33
CA ASN A 538 10.54 24.09 3.43
C ASN A 538 10.94 23.31 2.17
N GLY A 539 9.92 22.94 1.40
CA GLY A 539 10.03 22.22 0.14
C GLY A 539 10.20 23.14 -1.07
N MET A 540 10.44 22.51 -2.21
CA MET A 540 10.70 23.23 -3.46
C MET A 540 9.39 23.70 -4.09
N PRO A 541 9.30 24.95 -4.54
CA PRO A 541 8.12 25.41 -5.25
C PRO A 541 7.91 24.61 -6.54
N LEU A 542 6.66 24.54 -7.00
CA LEU A 542 6.21 23.85 -8.23
C LEU A 542 6.36 22.32 -8.26
N TRP A 543 7.19 21.69 -7.43
CA TRP A 543 7.42 20.24 -7.49
C TRP A 543 6.14 19.42 -7.30
N ASP A 544 5.32 19.80 -6.33
CA ASP A 544 4.02 19.14 -6.09
C ASP A 544 3.03 19.38 -7.23
N LEU A 545 2.94 20.61 -7.73
CA LEU A 545 2.06 20.96 -8.86
C LEU A 545 2.45 20.18 -10.12
N PHE A 546 3.74 20.16 -10.47
CA PHE A 546 4.24 19.39 -11.61
C PHE A 546 3.99 17.90 -11.45
N TYR A 547 4.25 17.36 -10.25
CA TYR A 547 4.05 15.95 -9.98
C TYR A 547 2.57 15.54 -10.10
N PHE A 548 1.67 16.35 -9.53
CA PHE A 548 0.24 16.16 -9.64
C PHE A 548 -0.23 16.21 -11.09
N LEU A 549 0.11 17.28 -11.83
CA LEU A 549 -0.31 17.47 -13.22
C LEU A 549 0.18 16.32 -14.11
N ARG A 550 1.43 15.88 -13.94
CA ARG A 550 1.93 14.68 -14.63
C ARG A 550 1.11 13.44 -14.27
N SER A 551 0.80 13.22 -12.99
CA SER A 551 0.01 12.07 -12.55
C SER A 551 -1.38 12.08 -13.18
N TYR A 552 -2.00 13.26 -13.26
CA TYR A 552 -3.29 13.48 -13.90
C TYR A 552 -3.25 13.22 -15.42
N THR A 553 -2.26 13.76 -16.14
CA THR A 553 -2.12 13.57 -17.59
C THR A 553 -1.87 12.10 -17.97
N VAL A 554 -1.15 11.35 -17.12
CA VAL A 554 -0.97 9.91 -17.32
C VAL A 554 -2.31 9.16 -17.23
N GLY A 555 -3.20 9.56 -16.33
CA GLY A 555 -4.56 9.04 -16.27
C GLY A 555 -5.37 9.37 -17.53
N ALA A 556 -5.23 10.59 -18.04
CA ALA A 556 -5.89 11.06 -19.27
C ALA A 556 -5.50 10.26 -20.51
N ALA A 557 -4.22 9.92 -20.64
CA ALA A 557 -3.73 9.20 -21.80
C ALA A 557 -4.35 7.80 -21.96
N ARG A 558 -4.88 7.19 -20.87
CA ARG A 558 -5.32 5.78 -20.81
C ARG A 558 -4.33 4.80 -21.45
N ALA A 559 -3.08 5.22 -21.62
CA ALA A 559 -2.07 4.57 -22.44
C ALA A 559 -1.31 3.58 -21.56
N HIS A 560 -0.93 2.44 -22.15
CA HIS A 560 -0.01 1.51 -21.48
C HIS A 560 1.38 2.12 -21.29
N ASP A 561 1.69 3.21 -21.99
CA ASP A 561 2.94 3.96 -21.91
C ASP A 561 2.68 5.34 -21.32
N SER A 562 3.02 5.49 -20.06
CA SER A 562 2.87 6.73 -19.29
C SER A 562 3.77 7.86 -19.79
N ILE A 563 4.90 7.57 -20.44
CA ILE A 563 5.80 8.59 -20.96
C ILE A 563 5.22 9.16 -22.25
N ALA A 564 4.84 8.28 -23.19
CA ALA A 564 4.20 8.69 -24.44
C ALA A 564 2.92 9.50 -24.18
N GLY A 565 2.12 9.09 -23.20
CA GLY A 565 0.93 9.83 -22.77
C GLY A 565 1.23 11.22 -22.26
N PHE A 566 2.26 11.37 -21.42
CA PHE A 566 2.69 12.69 -20.94
C PHE A 566 3.20 13.57 -22.09
N GLN A 567 4.04 13.04 -22.99
CA GLN A 567 4.53 13.78 -24.15
C GLN A 567 3.37 14.26 -25.02
N GLN A 568 2.41 13.38 -25.31
CA GLN A 568 1.25 13.73 -26.12
C GLN A 568 0.47 14.91 -25.53
N GLN A 569 0.25 14.91 -24.22
CA GLN A 569 -0.56 15.93 -23.56
C GLN A 569 0.21 17.23 -23.28
N ILE A 570 1.53 17.16 -23.02
CA ILE A 570 2.29 18.33 -22.55
C ILE A 570 3.18 18.93 -23.65
N PHE A 571 3.71 18.15 -24.59
CA PHE A 571 4.63 18.66 -25.63
C PHE A 571 3.93 19.06 -26.92
N HIS A 572 2.64 18.77 -27.06
CA HIS A 572 1.82 19.20 -28.19
C HIS A 572 0.74 20.17 -27.74
N ASP A 573 0.19 20.92 -28.69
CA ASP A 573 -0.91 21.86 -28.44
C ASP A 573 -2.19 21.09 -28.07
N THR A 574 -2.47 21.04 -26.77
CA THR A 574 -3.64 20.37 -26.20
C THR A 574 -4.25 21.24 -25.09
N PRO A 575 -5.53 21.05 -24.75
CA PRO A 575 -6.14 21.73 -23.60
C PRO A 575 -5.39 21.50 -22.28
N LEU A 576 -4.81 20.30 -22.09
CA LEU A 576 -4.04 20.00 -20.88
C LEU A 576 -2.68 20.74 -20.85
N ARG A 577 -2.04 20.95 -22.00
CA ARG A 577 -0.85 21.82 -22.10
C ARG A 577 -1.20 23.27 -21.73
N ALA A 578 -2.31 23.78 -22.27
CA ALA A 578 -2.77 25.14 -21.97
C ALA A 578 -3.08 25.30 -20.47
N LEU A 579 -3.79 24.33 -19.87
CA LEU A 579 -4.02 24.29 -18.42
C LEU A 579 -2.69 24.28 -17.65
N PHE A 580 -1.75 23.39 -18.00
CA PHE A 580 -0.45 23.26 -17.33
C PHE A 580 0.32 24.58 -17.31
N SER A 581 0.39 25.26 -18.45
CA SER A 581 1.03 26.57 -18.58
C SER A 581 0.34 27.63 -17.71
N ALA A 582 -0.98 27.79 -17.88
CA ALA A 582 -1.77 28.80 -17.19
C ALA A 582 -1.68 28.67 -15.66
N VAL A 583 -1.79 27.45 -15.14
CA VAL A 583 -1.76 27.24 -13.69
C VAL A 583 -0.36 27.37 -13.10
N THR A 584 0.69 27.05 -13.87
CA THR A 584 2.07 27.31 -13.44
C THR A 584 2.32 28.80 -13.32
N THR A 585 1.92 29.58 -14.32
CA THR A 585 2.04 31.04 -14.31
C THR A 585 1.29 31.65 -13.13
N ARG A 586 0.03 31.25 -12.91
CA ARG A 586 -0.78 31.70 -11.77
C ARG A 586 -0.13 31.33 -10.43
N TYR A 587 0.36 30.10 -10.29
CA TYR A 587 1.04 29.64 -9.08
C TYR A 587 2.28 30.49 -8.77
N CYS A 588 3.17 30.68 -9.76
CA CYS A 588 4.36 31.50 -9.63
C CYS A 588 4.03 32.93 -9.18
N GLN A 589 3.02 33.55 -9.80
CA GLN A 589 2.56 34.89 -9.43
C GLN A 589 2.07 34.96 -7.97
N GLN A 590 1.31 33.96 -7.52
CA GLN A 590 0.72 33.96 -6.18
C GLN A 590 1.73 33.75 -5.06
N ILE A 591 2.81 33.01 -5.30
CA ILE A 591 3.87 32.80 -4.29
C ILE A 591 5.08 33.73 -4.48
N GLY A 592 5.08 34.58 -5.51
CA GLY A 592 6.19 35.50 -5.81
C GLY A 592 7.42 34.81 -6.40
N LEU A 593 7.26 33.70 -7.13
CA LEU A 593 8.36 33.04 -7.84
C LEU A 593 8.54 33.65 -9.23
N ASP A 594 9.79 33.96 -9.61
CA ASP A 594 10.10 34.35 -10.99
C ASP A 594 9.79 33.19 -11.96
N LEU A 595 8.88 33.44 -12.90
CA LEU A 595 8.46 32.47 -13.91
C LEU A 595 9.64 31.96 -14.75
N SER A 596 10.72 32.74 -14.90
CA SER A 596 11.92 32.33 -15.61
C SER A 596 12.60 31.09 -15.02
N LEU A 597 12.37 30.82 -13.72
CA LEU A 597 12.92 29.66 -13.01
C LEU A 597 12.05 28.40 -13.13
N ALA A 598 10.82 28.49 -13.68
CA ALA A 598 9.91 27.36 -13.77
C ALA A 598 10.50 26.18 -14.56
N GLU A 599 11.25 26.46 -15.64
CA GLU A 599 11.97 25.44 -16.42
C GLU A 599 13.00 24.69 -15.55
N SER A 600 13.79 25.42 -14.77
CA SER A 600 14.79 24.81 -13.88
C SER A 600 14.14 23.91 -12.84
N PHE A 601 13.05 24.37 -12.20
CA PHE A 601 12.30 23.57 -11.23
C PHE A 601 11.61 22.35 -11.85
N PHE A 602 11.20 22.43 -13.13
CA PHE A 602 10.61 21.29 -13.85
C PHE A 602 11.62 20.15 -14.00
N TYR A 603 12.84 20.46 -14.40
CA TYR A 603 13.88 19.44 -14.56
C TYR A 603 14.34 18.85 -13.21
N THR A 604 14.53 19.69 -12.20
CA THR A 604 14.95 19.21 -10.87
C THR A 604 13.86 18.39 -10.18
N CYS A 605 12.58 18.66 -10.45
CA CYS A 605 11.46 17.83 -10.00
C CYS A 605 11.62 16.39 -10.50
N TRP A 606 11.85 16.17 -11.80
CA TRP A 606 11.98 14.81 -12.34
C TRP A 606 13.24 14.09 -11.89
N MET A 607 14.33 14.82 -11.70
CA MET A 607 15.55 14.30 -11.06
C MET A 607 15.24 13.75 -9.67
N HIS A 608 14.60 14.56 -8.82
CA HIS A 608 14.21 14.12 -7.47
C HIS A 608 13.22 12.95 -7.49
N ARG A 609 12.22 12.96 -8.38
CA ARG A 609 11.28 11.84 -8.51
C ARG A 609 11.96 10.55 -8.97
N ALA A 610 13.01 10.62 -9.78
CA ALA A 610 13.80 9.47 -10.19
C ALA A 610 14.60 8.89 -9.01
N LEU A 611 15.20 9.72 -8.15
CA LEU A 611 15.84 9.26 -6.91
C LEU A 611 14.86 8.49 -6.02
N LYS A 612 13.67 9.06 -5.76
CA LYS A 612 12.61 8.37 -4.99
C LYS A 612 12.22 7.04 -5.63
N GLU A 613 12.10 6.98 -6.94
CA GLU A 613 11.74 5.77 -7.67
C GLU A 613 12.85 4.70 -7.64
N ALA A 614 14.13 5.08 -7.67
CA ALA A 614 15.26 4.15 -7.60
C ALA A 614 15.17 3.23 -6.38
N THR A 615 14.75 3.75 -5.22
CA THR A 615 14.55 2.93 -4.00
C THR A 615 13.55 1.79 -4.19
N ARG A 616 12.61 1.95 -5.14
CA ARG A 616 11.54 0.99 -5.44
C ARG A 616 11.84 0.10 -6.65
N LEU A 617 12.99 0.28 -7.29
CA LEU A 617 13.40 -0.47 -8.47
C LEU A 617 14.59 -1.37 -8.14
N PRO A 618 14.56 -2.65 -8.55
CA PRO A 618 15.77 -3.47 -8.53
C PRO A 618 16.85 -2.82 -9.41
N VAL A 619 18.12 -2.92 -9.02
CA VAL A 619 19.28 -2.35 -9.74
C VAL A 619 19.20 -2.60 -11.26
N LYS A 620 18.92 -3.85 -11.65
CA LYS A 620 18.79 -4.27 -13.07
C LYS A 620 17.67 -3.57 -13.87
N ARG A 621 16.79 -2.83 -13.21
CA ARG A 621 15.65 -2.11 -13.81
C ARG A 621 15.77 -0.59 -13.66
N LEU A 622 16.87 -0.05 -13.12
CA LEU A 622 17.05 1.39 -12.94
C LEU A 622 16.84 2.16 -14.25
N GLY A 623 17.47 1.73 -15.35
CA GLY A 623 17.29 2.35 -16.67
C GLY A 623 15.86 2.26 -17.24
N GLN A 624 14.98 1.46 -16.64
CA GLN A 624 13.55 1.36 -17.00
C GLN A 624 12.66 2.21 -16.08
N GLY A 625 13.24 2.97 -15.15
CA GLY A 625 12.49 3.84 -14.24
C GLY A 625 11.70 4.88 -15.03
N HIS A 626 10.46 5.13 -14.60
CA HIS A 626 9.61 6.07 -15.29
C HIS A 626 10.22 7.47 -15.29
N TYR A 627 10.68 7.97 -14.14
CA TYR A 627 11.04 9.38 -14.01
C TYR A 627 12.39 9.72 -14.63
N VAL A 628 13.36 8.80 -14.60
CA VAL A 628 14.62 9.00 -15.33
C VAL A 628 14.40 9.09 -16.84
N ASN A 629 13.49 8.27 -17.37
CA ASN A 629 13.17 8.29 -18.80
C ASN A 629 12.32 9.54 -19.15
N LEU A 630 11.37 9.93 -18.30
CA LEU A 630 10.64 11.19 -18.45
C LEU A 630 11.58 12.40 -18.47
N LEU A 631 12.58 12.42 -17.57
CA LEU A 631 13.58 13.47 -17.53
C LEU A 631 14.41 13.51 -18.81
N ALA A 632 14.97 12.37 -19.22
CA ALA A 632 15.77 12.26 -20.45
C ALA A 632 14.97 12.74 -21.68
N THR A 633 13.73 12.26 -21.83
CA THR A 633 12.83 12.68 -22.90
C THR A 633 12.51 14.17 -22.84
N SER A 634 12.39 14.76 -21.65
CA SER A 634 12.17 16.21 -21.49
C SER A 634 13.40 17.04 -21.87
N ILE A 635 14.62 16.52 -21.66
CA ILE A 635 15.87 17.17 -22.09
C ILE A 635 16.00 17.11 -23.62
N GLU A 636 15.67 15.96 -24.21
CA GLU A 636 15.65 15.78 -25.67
C GLU A 636 14.63 16.69 -26.35
N ASN A 637 13.51 16.98 -25.68
CA ASN A 637 12.43 17.86 -26.15
C ASN A 637 12.44 19.25 -25.47
N ARG A 638 13.61 19.74 -25.02
CA ARG A 638 13.73 20.99 -24.25
C ARG A 638 13.07 22.21 -24.89
N HIS A 639 13.06 22.31 -26.21
CA HIS A 639 12.37 23.41 -26.91
C HIS A 639 10.84 23.38 -26.68
N ALA A 640 10.23 22.19 -26.60
CA ALA A 640 8.81 22.04 -26.28
C ALA A 640 8.49 22.36 -24.81
N VAL A 641 9.46 22.15 -23.91
CA VAL A 641 9.37 22.51 -22.48
C VAL A 641 9.53 24.02 -22.30
N GLN A 642 10.50 24.66 -22.95
CA GLN A 642 10.70 26.11 -22.90
C GLN A 642 9.46 26.89 -23.33
N THR A 643 8.78 26.39 -24.37
CA THR A 643 7.54 26.98 -24.88
C THR A 643 6.33 26.81 -23.98
N LEU A 644 6.45 26.13 -22.82
CA LEU A 644 5.36 26.08 -21.83
C LEU A 644 5.15 27.42 -21.13
N TRP A 645 6.17 28.27 -21.02
CA TRP A 645 6.11 29.51 -20.23
C TRP A 645 6.58 30.75 -20.97
N THR A 646 7.05 30.61 -22.21
CA THR A 646 7.22 31.76 -23.10
C THR A 646 5.85 32.14 -23.63
N SER A 647 5.35 33.32 -23.26
CA SER A 647 4.11 33.87 -23.79
C SER A 647 4.10 33.77 -25.31
N THR A 648 3.16 33.02 -25.88
CA THR A 648 2.66 33.32 -27.23
C THR A 648 1.69 34.49 -27.10
N ASP A 649 2.18 35.64 -26.62
CA ASP A 649 1.47 36.90 -26.83
C ASP A 649 1.74 37.29 -28.29
N GLY A 650 0.82 36.87 -29.14
CA GLY A 650 0.51 37.50 -30.42
C GLY A 650 -0.83 38.21 -30.30
#